data_AF-A0A5B0E8E0-F1
#
_entry.id   AF-A0A5B0E8E0-F1
#
_cell.length_a   1.000
_cell.length_b   1.000
_cell.length_c   1.000
_cell.angle_alpha   90.00
_cell.angle_beta   90.00
_cell.angle_gamma   90.00
#
_symmetry.space_group_name_H-M   'P 1'
#
loop_
_entity.id
_entity.type
_entity.pdbx_description
1 polymer ?
#
loop_
_entity_poly.entity_id
_entity_poly.type
_entity_poly.pdbx_seq_one_letter_code
_entity_poly.pdbx_strand_id
1 'polypeptide(L)'
;MTTDESNPGVLAIDPPRFPNATDPITPYPAPSPGIHYVGLRQAAFDIPLARDPTRQNATKGIGDPPLNADYESIIVMVNDEPISTQFVAPADRNEPFYFNLPQSVLNEGLNDVKLRYQRGSGNFTDSKELGVQYHRNLPGGNEVPGTGDHPALDIAFASQLGNPPLIGIEELTNGLVKLILDYPFKRPHDRIKLEINNVPFFFTVQPGEEGKPYVITLTLEMYNTLQKPSTLSINYTVTDQLGNPTHLRRWSKKITAEVDPVDGELSVMGARVASVQYWANKGGSRYITALDVRTGRPLRARWRYEGATEEVATAHFDDTQPERLLHVRYGARSVAIKPANFYGNGLCDLNNFSLAHSAFVALQDNGKLTAWGLSASGGSLPASIIPIRDVIEVVWSSMAFAVLRANGSVMAWGNPITGGEVPQAIAVLSDIRRICSGGQAIAALRADSSVVAWGNPACGGLVPAAISQLKNIRQVSTSGAAFAVQLADGSVRAWGEALRGGLVPADIARLTNIAEVVNNHDAFAALCTDGSVVAWGSEAAGAKLPVSISNVVRIISAGYAFVAHLDSGHVVAWGRPDWGGSAPASILALDNIIDVVGAGYAFAAILTDYRVVAWGDSAQGGVVPASIAALRNIVQLATTNGAFAALCADGTVVTWGNPVWGGDSSRVANQLVNVVAIYSNAEAFVALASDGRVVTWGLAGSGGNSDAVRDELFRQVSYLAPAVSQGMAGNTVAESGAE
;
A
#
# COMPACT_ATOMS: atom_id res chain seq x y z
N MET A 1 16.66 -59.19 -77.03
CA MET A 1 17.56 -58.18 -76.43
C MET A 1 16.80 -56.88 -76.51
N THR A 2 16.32 -56.27 -75.43
CA THR A 2 17.01 -55.99 -74.16
C THR A 2 16.08 -56.22 -72.97
N THR A 3 16.67 -56.77 -71.91
CA THR A 3 16.11 -57.02 -70.58
C THR A 3 15.90 -55.70 -69.84
N ASP A 4 14.67 -55.45 -69.42
CA ASP A 4 14.31 -54.42 -68.44
C ASP A 4 14.29 -55.09 -67.06
N GLU A 5 15.43 -55.07 -66.37
CA GLU A 5 15.50 -55.43 -64.96
C GLU A 5 15.02 -54.23 -64.14
N SER A 6 13.73 -54.26 -63.79
CA SER A 6 13.17 -53.38 -62.78
C SER A 6 13.82 -53.70 -61.42
N ASN A 7 14.70 -52.80 -60.98
CA ASN A 7 15.30 -52.77 -59.65
C ASN A 7 14.17 -52.84 -58.58
N PRO A 8 14.12 -53.85 -57.69
CA PRO A 8 13.12 -53.92 -56.64
C PRO A 8 13.46 -52.86 -55.60
N GLY A 9 12.71 -51.76 -55.62
CA GLY A 9 12.79 -50.71 -54.61
C GLY A 9 12.63 -51.33 -53.22
N VAL A 10 13.63 -51.10 -52.36
CA VAL A 10 13.61 -51.47 -50.94
C VAL A 10 12.33 -50.91 -50.33
N LEU A 11 11.38 -51.78 -49.97
CA LEU A 11 10.22 -51.41 -49.18
C LEU A 11 10.74 -50.78 -47.87
N ALA A 12 10.52 -49.48 -47.69
CA ALA A 12 10.93 -48.77 -46.48
C ALA A 12 10.20 -49.37 -45.27
N ILE A 13 10.96 -49.86 -44.29
CA ILE A 13 10.42 -50.49 -43.08
C ILE A 13 9.81 -49.41 -42.19
N ASP A 14 8.61 -49.66 -41.66
CA ASP A 14 7.90 -48.71 -40.82
C ASP A 14 8.65 -48.42 -39.50
N PRO A 15 8.47 -47.21 -38.94
CA PRO A 15 9.13 -46.84 -37.69
C PRO A 15 8.59 -47.67 -36.52
N PRO A 16 9.36 -47.82 -35.42
CA PRO A 16 8.86 -48.43 -34.20
C PRO A 16 7.64 -47.67 -33.66
N ARG A 17 6.79 -48.36 -32.90
CA ARG A 17 5.54 -47.83 -32.34
C ARG A 17 5.49 -48.03 -30.83
N PHE A 18 4.91 -47.06 -30.12
CA PHE A 18 4.74 -47.09 -28.66
C PHE A 18 3.24 -46.96 -28.32
N PRO A 19 2.57 -48.03 -27.83
CA PRO A 19 1.11 -48.02 -27.62
C PRO A 19 0.57 -46.95 -26.68
N ASN A 20 1.39 -46.49 -25.73
CA ASN A 20 1.02 -45.49 -24.72
C ASN A 20 1.65 -44.12 -24.98
N ALA A 21 2.13 -43.88 -26.20
CA ALA A 21 2.67 -42.58 -26.58
C ALA A 21 1.57 -41.55 -26.80
N THR A 22 1.88 -40.30 -26.47
CA THR A 22 1.05 -39.14 -26.76
C THR A 22 1.28 -38.75 -28.23
N ASP A 23 0.22 -38.71 -29.03
CA ASP A 23 0.23 -38.36 -30.46
C ASP A 23 -1.13 -37.71 -30.79
N PRO A 24 -1.19 -36.50 -31.40
CA PRO A 24 -0.06 -35.67 -31.85
C PRO A 24 0.64 -34.91 -30.72
N ILE A 25 1.93 -34.61 -30.94
CA ILE A 25 2.71 -33.65 -30.16
C ILE A 25 3.21 -32.51 -31.04
N THR A 26 3.66 -31.41 -30.42
CA THR A 26 4.41 -30.36 -31.12
C THR A 26 5.89 -30.48 -30.73
N PRO A 27 6.72 -31.08 -31.60
CA PRO A 27 8.11 -31.35 -31.27
C PRO A 27 8.88 -30.05 -31.00
N TYR A 28 9.67 -30.03 -29.93
CA TYR A 28 10.51 -28.90 -29.57
C TYR A 28 11.87 -29.36 -29.00
N PRO A 29 13.02 -28.79 -29.43
CA PRO A 29 13.18 -27.72 -30.42
C PRO A 29 12.77 -28.17 -31.84
N ALA A 30 12.87 -27.28 -32.84
CA ALA A 30 12.38 -27.54 -34.20
C ALA A 30 12.81 -28.94 -34.73
N PRO A 31 11.85 -29.80 -35.15
CA PRO A 31 12.14 -31.17 -35.55
C PRO A 31 12.83 -31.28 -36.91
N SER A 32 13.42 -32.45 -37.16
CA SER A 32 13.92 -32.83 -38.48
C SER A 32 12.76 -33.02 -39.47
N PRO A 33 12.82 -32.45 -40.70
CA PRO A 33 11.74 -32.59 -41.68
C PRO A 33 11.50 -34.05 -42.08
N GLY A 34 10.23 -34.46 -42.14
CA GLY A 34 9.84 -35.79 -42.65
C GLY A 34 9.87 -36.94 -41.64
N ILE A 35 10.22 -36.68 -40.38
CA ILE A 35 10.14 -37.66 -39.28
C ILE A 35 8.79 -37.53 -38.55
N HIS A 36 8.16 -38.66 -38.22
CA HIS A 36 6.98 -38.68 -37.34
C HIS A 36 7.42 -38.62 -35.87
N TYR A 37 6.78 -37.78 -35.07
CA TYR A 37 7.16 -37.56 -33.67
C TYR A 37 6.03 -37.94 -32.72
N VAL A 38 6.37 -38.66 -31.66
CA VAL A 38 5.47 -39.03 -30.57
C VAL A 38 6.05 -38.64 -29.21
N GLY A 39 5.20 -38.49 -28.21
CA GLY A 39 5.57 -38.12 -26.86
C GLY A 39 5.56 -39.31 -25.90
N LEU A 40 6.60 -39.48 -25.08
CA LEU A 40 6.62 -40.49 -24.01
C LEU A 40 6.54 -39.83 -22.64
N ARG A 41 5.37 -39.92 -22.01
CA ARG A 41 5.15 -39.47 -20.62
C ARG A 41 5.85 -40.40 -19.62
N GLN A 42 6.27 -39.88 -18.47
CA GLN A 42 6.98 -40.69 -17.46
C GLN A 42 6.16 -41.87 -16.96
N ALA A 43 4.84 -41.71 -16.84
CA ALA A 43 3.94 -42.79 -16.42
C ALA A 43 3.85 -43.95 -17.42
N ALA A 44 4.38 -43.81 -18.65
CA ALA A 44 4.47 -44.91 -19.61
C ALA A 44 5.66 -45.84 -19.34
N PHE A 45 6.60 -45.46 -18.46
CA PHE A 45 7.74 -46.27 -18.04
C PHE A 45 7.38 -47.05 -16.77
N ASP A 46 6.52 -48.06 -16.93
CA ASP A 46 5.95 -48.88 -15.86
C ASP A 46 6.57 -50.28 -15.76
N ILE A 47 7.53 -50.62 -16.63
CA ILE A 47 8.19 -51.93 -16.67
C ILE A 47 9.50 -51.88 -15.87
N PRO A 48 9.61 -52.57 -14.71
CA PRO A 48 10.84 -52.64 -13.94
C PRO A 48 11.92 -53.45 -14.66
N LEU A 49 13.18 -52.98 -14.65
CA LEU A 49 14.32 -53.71 -15.24
C LEU A 49 15.10 -54.48 -14.17
N ALA A 50 14.96 -55.81 -14.17
CA ALA A 50 15.39 -56.68 -13.07
C ALA A 50 16.92 -56.88 -12.89
N ARG A 51 17.79 -56.28 -13.71
CA ARG A 51 19.25 -56.57 -13.70
C ARG A 51 20.19 -55.38 -13.56
N ASP A 52 19.68 -54.16 -13.40
CA ASP A 52 20.54 -53.00 -13.17
C ASP A 52 19.76 -51.87 -12.46
N PRO A 53 19.96 -51.64 -11.15
CA PRO A 53 19.28 -50.57 -10.43
C PRO A 53 19.66 -49.16 -10.93
N THR A 54 20.65 -49.02 -11.81
CA THR A 54 21.00 -47.74 -12.44
C THR A 54 20.17 -47.44 -13.70
N ARG A 55 19.48 -48.44 -14.26
CA ARG A 55 18.55 -48.25 -15.39
C ARG A 55 17.14 -48.05 -14.87
N GLN A 56 16.64 -46.82 -14.99
CA GLN A 56 15.24 -46.44 -14.74
C GLN A 56 14.26 -47.35 -15.53
N ASN A 57 12.99 -47.41 -15.10
CA ASN A 57 11.96 -48.26 -15.73
C ASN A 57 11.90 -48.11 -17.26
N ALA A 58 11.37 -49.13 -17.93
CA ALA A 58 11.21 -49.13 -19.38
C ALA A 58 9.76 -48.97 -19.81
N THR A 59 9.57 -48.56 -21.07
CA THR A 59 8.29 -48.64 -21.79
C THR A 59 8.35 -49.67 -22.91
N LYS A 60 7.19 -50.21 -23.30
CA LYS A 60 7.09 -51.24 -24.34
C LYS A 60 7.06 -50.62 -25.74
N GLY A 61 8.07 -50.92 -26.55
CA GLY A 61 8.13 -50.62 -27.98
C GLY A 61 7.72 -51.83 -28.82
N ILE A 62 7.18 -51.55 -30.01
CA ILE A 62 6.77 -52.54 -31.02
C ILE A 62 7.47 -52.22 -32.33
N GLY A 63 8.11 -53.21 -32.95
CA GLY A 63 8.67 -53.13 -34.30
C GLY A 63 7.92 -54.04 -35.25
N ASP A 64 7.61 -53.55 -36.45
CA ASP A 64 7.02 -54.39 -37.48
C ASP A 64 8.12 -54.98 -38.36
N PRO A 65 8.14 -56.31 -38.55
CA PRO A 65 9.19 -56.95 -39.32
C PRO A 65 9.07 -56.64 -40.83
N PRO A 66 10.19 -56.55 -41.56
CA PRO A 66 10.16 -56.53 -43.01
C PRO A 66 9.61 -57.86 -43.57
N LEU A 67 8.53 -57.78 -44.35
CA LEU A 67 7.90 -58.95 -44.99
C LEU A 67 8.90 -59.66 -45.92
N ASN A 68 9.04 -60.98 -45.74
CA ASN A 68 9.88 -61.87 -46.58
C ASN A 68 11.39 -61.59 -46.55
N ALA A 69 11.94 -61.06 -45.44
CA ALA A 69 13.38 -60.83 -45.28
C ALA A 69 14.03 -61.81 -44.28
N ASP A 70 15.19 -62.38 -44.66
CA ASP A 70 16.00 -63.24 -43.80
C ASP A 70 16.95 -62.43 -42.90
N TYR A 71 16.42 -61.89 -41.81
CA TYR A 71 17.20 -61.25 -40.74
C TYR A 71 17.43 -62.19 -39.56
N GLU A 72 18.63 -62.07 -38.96
CA GLU A 72 19.10 -62.89 -37.83
C GLU A 72 19.06 -62.15 -36.50
N SER A 73 19.18 -60.83 -36.53
CA SER A 73 19.07 -59.99 -35.32
C SER A 73 18.43 -58.64 -35.62
N ILE A 74 17.76 -58.10 -34.60
CA ILE A 74 17.20 -56.74 -34.58
C ILE A 74 17.91 -55.97 -33.48
N ILE A 75 18.44 -54.81 -33.83
CA ILE A 75 19.14 -53.90 -32.93
C ILE A 75 18.25 -52.66 -32.75
N VAL A 76 17.92 -52.34 -31.50
CA VAL A 76 17.21 -51.09 -31.17
C VAL A 76 18.25 -50.00 -31.04
N MET A 77 18.15 -48.98 -31.88
CA MET A 77 19.02 -47.82 -31.90
C MET A 77 18.27 -46.63 -31.27
N VAL A 78 18.91 -45.93 -30.33
CA VAL A 78 18.41 -44.69 -29.74
C VAL A 78 19.51 -43.65 -29.84
N ASN A 79 19.24 -42.52 -30.50
CA ASN A 79 20.23 -41.46 -30.74
C ASN A 79 21.54 -42.03 -31.36
N ASP A 80 21.39 -42.90 -32.35
CA ASP A 80 22.46 -43.66 -33.02
C ASP A 80 23.30 -44.63 -32.16
N GLU A 81 22.94 -44.83 -30.89
CA GLU A 81 23.57 -45.81 -30.01
C GLU A 81 22.75 -47.12 -29.92
N PRO A 82 23.37 -48.30 -30.06
CA PRO A 82 22.68 -49.57 -29.90
C PRO A 82 22.39 -49.86 -28.42
N ILE A 83 21.11 -49.96 -28.05
CA ILE A 83 20.70 -50.18 -26.64
C ILE A 83 20.37 -51.64 -26.32
N SER A 84 19.97 -52.42 -27.34
CA SER A 84 19.67 -53.84 -27.20
C SER A 84 19.75 -54.55 -28.55
N THR A 85 20.26 -55.78 -28.53
CA THR A 85 20.24 -56.68 -29.69
C THR A 85 19.43 -57.92 -29.32
N GLN A 86 18.50 -58.30 -30.19
CA GLN A 86 17.71 -59.51 -30.03
C GLN A 86 17.86 -60.40 -31.26
N PHE A 87 18.17 -61.67 -31.04
CA PHE A 87 18.25 -62.66 -32.10
C PHE A 87 16.85 -63.16 -32.47
N VAL A 88 16.60 -63.34 -33.76
CA VAL A 88 15.29 -63.70 -34.30
C VAL A 88 15.33 -65.14 -34.78
N ALA A 89 14.52 -66.00 -34.15
CA ALA A 89 14.38 -67.39 -34.59
C ALA A 89 13.64 -67.45 -35.94
N PRO A 90 13.90 -68.45 -36.80
CA PRO A 90 13.25 -68.56 -38.10
C PRO A 90 11.71 -68.56 -38.06
N ALA A 91 11.10 -69.05 -36.97
CA ALA A 91 9.65 -69.09 -36.80
C ALA A 91 9.01 -67.71 -36.53
N ASP A 92 9.78 -66.75 -36.03
CA ASP A 92 9.28 -65.44 -35.57
C ASP A 92 9.54 -64.32 -36.58
N ARG A 93 10.09 -64.64 -37.77
CA ARG A 93 10.53 -63.67 -38.80
C ARG A 93 9.40 -62.83 -39.43
N ASN A 94 8.15 -63.16 -39.18
CA ASN A 94 7.00 -62.39 -39.66
C ASN A 94 6.11 -61.87 -38.52
N GLU A 95 6.52 -62.06 -37.26
CA GLU A 95 5.76 -61.63 -36.09
C GLU A 95 6.23 -60.27 -35.57
N PRO A 96 5.35 -59.44 -34.98
CA PRO A 96 5.73 -58.19 -34.35
C PRO A 96 6.81 -58.38 -33.28
N PHE A 97 7.84 -57.54 -33.37
CA PHE A 97 8.95 -57.49 -32.44
C PHE A 97 8.58 -56.63 -31.23
N TYR A 98 8.90 -57.08 -30.02
CA TYR A 98 8.68 -56.31 -28.79
C TYR A 98 9.99 -56.05 -28.07
N PHE A 99 10.20 -54.81 -27.64
CA PHE A 99 11.38 -54.43 -26.87
C PHE A 99 11.04 -53.49 -25.72
N ASN A 100 11.92 -53.45 -24.73
CA ASN A 100 11.85 -52.53 -23.62
C ASN A 100 12.77 -51.35 -23.91
N LEU A 101 12.23 -50.13 -23.97
CA LEU A 101 12.98 -48.88 -24.08
C LEU A 101 13.18 -48.29 -22.67
N PRO A 102 14.38 -48.37 -22.07
CA PRO A 102 14.64 -47.82 -20.74
C PRO A 102 14.55 -46.29 -20.74
N GLN A 103 14.00 -45.70 -19.69
CA GLN A 103 13.98 -44.24 -19.51
C GLN A 103 15.40 -43.64 -19.44
N SER A 104 16.37 -44.42 -18.95
CA SER A 104 17.76 -43.97 -18.77
C SER A 104 18.51 -43.68 -20.08
N VAL A 105 18.07 -44.22 -21.23
CA VAL A 105 18.73 -44.01 -22.52
C VAL A 105 18.19 -42.79 -23.28
N LEU A 106 17.14 -42.14 -22.77
CA LEU A 106 16.55 -40.95 -23.38
C LEU A 106 17.17 -39.67 -22.83
N ASN A 107 17.50 -38.76 -23.76
CA ASN A 107 17.87 -37.39 -23.49
C ASN A 107 16.62 -36.54 -23.22
N GLU A 108 16.79 -35.43 -22.48
CA GLU A 108 15.75 -34.40 -22.38
C GLU A 108 15.48 -33.81 -23.77
N GLY A 109 14.21 -33.72 -24.17
CA GLY A 109 13.80 -33.18 -25.47
C GLY A 109 13.60 -34.28 -26.53
N LEU A 110 14.06 -34.01 -27.75
CA LEU A 110 13.91 -34.93 -28.88
C LEU A 110 14.96 -36.03 -28.87
N ASN A 111 14.51 -37.24 -29.20
CA ASN A 111 15.31 -38.44 -29.33
C ASN A 111 14.93 -39.16 -30.62
N ASP A 112 15.88 -39.81 -31.27
CA ASP A 112 15.62 -40.59 -32.48
C ASP A 112 15.66 -42.08 -32.17
N VAL A 113 14.61 -42.80 -32.53
CA VAL A 113 14.48 -44.24 -32.31
C VAL A 113 14.28 -44.95 -33.65
N LYS A 114 15.15 -45.91 -33.95
CA LYS A 114 15.05 -46.76 -35.15
C LYS A 114 15.43 -48.21 -34.86
N LEU A 115 14.97 -49.10 -35.72
CA LEU A 115 15.31 -50.53 -35.66
C LEU A 115 16.28 -50.85 -36.79
N ARG A 116 17.40 -51.50 -36.45
CA ARG A 116 18.43 -51.92 -37.40
C ARG A 116 18.40 -53.44 -37.51
N TYR A 117 18.08 -53.93 -38.70
CA TYR A 117 17.93 -55.34 -39.02
C TYR A 117 19.22 -55.89 -39.64
N GLN A 118 19.82 -56.91 -39.04
CA GLN A 118 21.01 -57.59 -39.58
C GLN A 118 20.60 -58.86 -40.34
N ARG A 119 21.00 -58.97 -41.61
CA ARG A 119 20.79 -60.16 -42.44
C ARG A 119 21.87 -61.22 -42.17
N GLY A 120 21.59 -62.47 -42.50
CA GLY A 120 22.60 -63.55 -42.41
C GLY A 120 23.83 -63.35 -43.30
N SER A 121 23.77 -62.41 -44.27
CA SER A 121 24.92 -61.96 -45.05
C SER A 121 25.81 -60.92 -44.34
N GLY A 122 25.43 -60.47 -43.14
CA GLY A 122 26.10 -59.41 -42.37
C GLY A 122 25.67 -57.97 -42.75
N ASN A 123 24.80 -57.79 -43.75
CA ASN A 123 24.31 -56.47 -44.17
C ASN A 123 23.22 -55.95 -43.24
N PHE A 124 23.17 -54.62 -43.05
CA PHE A 124 22.18 -53.94 -42.23
C PHE A 124 21.12 -53.22 -43.07
N THR A 125 19.89 -53.14 -42.56
CA THR A 125 18.81 -52.31 -43.11
C THR A 125 18.10 -51.62 -41.94
N ASP A 126 17.92 -50.31 -42.00
CA ASP A 126 17.29 -49.53 -40.93
C ASP A 126 15.80 -49.28 -41.23
N SER A 127 14.99 -49.18 -40.18
CA SER A 127 13.63 -48.64 -40.26
C SER A 127 13.63 -47.15 -40.55
N LYS A 128 12.47 -46.61 -40.95
CA LYS A 128 12.22 -45.18 -40.79
C LYS A 128 12.43 -44.79 -39.32
N GLU A 129 12.87 -43.56 -39.13
CA GLU A 129 13.10 -42.99 -37.80
C GLU A 129 11.76 -42.59 -37.16
N LEU A 130 11.62 -42.91 -35.88
CA LEU A 130 10.59 -42.34 -35.02
C LEU A 130 11.24 -41.31 -34.11
N GLY A 131 10.78 -40.07 -34.18
CA GLY A 131 11.13 -39.05 -33.22
C GLY A 131 10.35 -39.22 -31.92
N VAL A 132 11.02 -39.08 -30.78
CA VAL A 132 10.46 -39.27 -29.44
C VAL A 132 10.77 -38.03 -28.59
N GLN A 133 9.73 -37.28 -28.21
CA GLN A 133 9.83 -36.21 -27.22
C GLN A 133 9.74 -36.81 -25.82
N TYR A 134 10.72 -36.53 -24.97
CA TYR A 134 10.81 -37.04 -23.61
C TYR A 134 11.21 -35.94 -22.62
N HIS A 135 10.56 -35.92 -21.44
CA HIS A 135 10.87 -34.99 -20.36
C HIS A 135 11.25 -35.75 -19.09
N ARG A 136 12.50 -35.59 -18.64
CA ARG A 136 13.10 -36.18 -17.45
C ARG A 136 12.53 -35.61 -16.16
N ASN A 137 12.13 -34.35 -16.16
CA ASN A 137 11.58 -33.67 -14.99
C ASN A 137 10.11 -33.29 -15.20
N LEU A 138 9.25 -33.60 -14.22
CA LEU A 138 7.89 -33.03 -14.14
C LEU A 138 7.97 -31.49 -14.06
N PRO A 139 6.93 -30.74 -14.46
CA PRO A 139 6.96 -29.27 -14.44
C PRO A 139 7.44 -28.66 -13.09
N GLY A 140 6.97 -29.22 -11.97
CA GLY A 140 7.34 -28.80 -10.61
C GLY A 140 8.52 -29.55 -10.00
N GLY A 141 9.14 -30.49 -10.71
CA GLY A 141 10.17 -31.40 -10.20
C GLY A 141 9.61 -32.78 -9.81
N ASN A 142 10.51 -33.77 -9.73
CA ASN A 142 10.16 -35.19 -9.55
C ASN A 142 9.98 -35.61 -8.09
N GLU A 143 10.78 -35.07 -7.17
CA GLU A 143 10.80 -35.44 -5.76
C GLU A 143 10.54 -34.21 -4.89
N VAL A 144 9.27 -34.00 -4.56
CA VAL A 144 8.82 -32.77 -3.90
C VAL A 144 8.35 -33.07 -2.48
N PRO A 145 8.97 -32.47 -1.43
CA PRO A 145 8.68 -32.80 -0.04
C PRO A 145 7.25 -32.41 0.41
N GLY A 146 6.77 -33.08 1.45
CA GLY A 146 5.49 -32.80 2.10
C GLY A 146 4.25 -33.27 1.32
N THR A 147 3.06 -32.97 1.85
CA THR A 147 1.76 -33.41 1.31
C THR A 147 0.77 -32.28 1.04
N GLY A 148 1.10 -31.03 1.40
CA GLY A 148 0.26 -29.84 1.20
C GLY A 148 0.43 -29.18 -0.17
N ASP A 149 0.39 -27.85 -0.21
CA ASP A 149 0.64 -27.07 -1.44
C ASP A 149 2.03 -27.35 -2.03
N HIS A 150 2.16 -27.31 -3.34
CA HIS A 150 3.40 -27.59 -4.05
C HIS A 150 4.41 -26.44 -3.84
N PRO A 151 5.55 -26.68 -3.15
CA PRO A 151 6.47 -25.62 -2.70
C PRO A 151 7.25 -24.93 -3.83
N ALA A 152 7.37 -25.56 -5.00
CA ALA A 152 8.06 -24.98 -6.16
C ALA A 152 7.10 -24.34 -7.20
N LEU A 153 5.82 -24.21 -6.87
CA LEU A 153 4.84 -23.51 -7.72
C LEU A 153 4.54 -22.14 -7.10
N ASP A 154 5.28 -21.14 -7.53
CA ASP A 154 5.15 -19.77 -7.04
C ASP A 154 4.02 -19.04 -7.77
N ILE A 155 3.22 -18.31 -7.00
CA ILE A 155 2.12 -17.49 -7.52
C ILE A 155 2.05 -16.18 -6.75
N ALA A 156 2.04 -15.08 -7.49
CA ALA A 156 1.91 -13.75 -6.90
C ALA A 156 1.25 -12.77 -7.88
N PHE A 157 0.52 -11.79 -7.33
CA PHE A 157 0.19 -10.59 -8.08
C PHE A 157 1.41 -9.67 -8.15
N ALA A 158 1.43 -8.81 -9.16
CA ALA A 158 2.40 -7.73 -9.20
C ALA A 158 2.27 -6.82 -7.96
N SER A 159 3.40 -6.40 -7.39
CA SER A 159 3.47 -5.74 -6.08
C SER A 159 2.67 -4.43 -5.99
N GLN A 160 2.44 -3.75 -7.12
CA GLN A 160 1.65 -2.52 -7.16
C GLN A 160 0.17 -2.66 -6.75
N LEU A 161 -0.37 -3.88 -6.64
CA LEU A 161 -1.75 -4.11 -6.20
C LEU A 161 -1.90 -4.15 -4.66
N GLY A 162 -0.78 -4.08 -3.92
CA GLY A 162 -0.77 -4.12 -2.46
C GLY A 162 -0.91 -5.53 -1.87
N ASN A 163 -1.00 -5.61 -0.54
CA ASN A 163 -1.15 -6.87 0.19
C ASN A 163 -2.21 -6.74 1.31
N PRO A 164 -3.35 -7.48 1.24
CA PRO A 164 -3.75 -8.33 0.13
C PRO A 164 -4.02 -7.48 -1.13
N PRO A 165 -3.79 -8.05 -2.34
CA PRO A 165 -4.04 -7.35 -3.59
C PRO A 165 -5.47 -6.84 -3.69
N LEU A 166 -5.64 -5.57 -4.05
CA LEU A 166 -6.92 -4.96 -4.39
C LEU A 166 -6.99 -4.81 -5.91
N ILE A 167 -8.01 -5.33 -6.56
CA ILE A 167 -8.18 -5.32 -8.01
C ILE A 167 -9.34 -4.40 -8.37
N GLY A 168 -9.09 -3.37 -9.17
CA GLY A 168 -10.16 -2.52 -9.68
C GLY A 168 -10.71 -3.01 -11.02
N ILE A 169 -11.97 -2.64 -11.29
CA ILE A 169 -12.68 -3.01 -12.52
C ILE A 169 -12.05 -2.36 -13.75
N GLU A 170 -11.53 -1.14 -13.61
CA GLU A 170 -10.83 -0.44 -14.68
C GLU A 170 -9.53 -1.14 -15.05
N GLU A 171 -8.76 -1.61 -14.06
CA GLU A 171 -7.53 -2.37 -14.27
C GLU A 171 -7.81 -3.71 -14.96
N LEU A 172 -8.91 -4.38 -14.64
CA LEU A 172 -9.38 -5.58 -15.34
C LEU A 172 -9.79 -5.27 -16.80
N THR A 173 -10.41 -4.12 -17.02
CA THR A 173 -10.84 -3.67 -18.36
C THR A 173 -9.64 -3.34 -19.25
N ASN A 174 -8.64 -2.68 -18.67
CA ASN A 174 -7.43 -2.23 -19.37
C ASN A 174 -6.32 -3.31 -19.41
N GLY A 175 -6.56 -4.51 -18.87
CA GLY A 175 -5.60 -5.62 -18.88
C GLY A 175 -4.34 -5.35 -18.06
N LEU A 176 -4.46 -4.57 -16.99
CA LEU A 176 -3.35 -4.16 -16.11
C LEU A 176 -3.14 -5.13 -14.93
N VAL A 177 -4.05 -6.07 -14.70
CA VAL A 177 -3.97 -7.05 -13.62
C VAL A 177 -3.11 -8.24 -14.05
N LYS A 178 -1.84 -8.23 -13.63
CA LYS A 178 -0.86 -9.29 -13.96
C LYS A 178 -0.69 -10.26 -12.79
N LEU A 179 -0.92 -11.54 -13.08
CA LEU A 179 -0.67 -12.66 -12.18
C LEU A 179 0.58 -13.39 -12.67
N ILE A 180 1.60 -13.43 -11.83
CA ILE A 180 2.91 -14.02 -12.14
C ILE A 180 2.95 -15.44 -11.56
N LEU A 181 3.26 -16.41 -12.42
CA LEU A 181 3.43 -17.81 -12.08
C LEU A 181 4.88 -18.22 -12.35
N ASP A 182 5.52 -18.94 -11.44
CA ASP A 182 6.84 -19.48 -11.70
C ASP A 182 7.00 -20.92 -11.22
N TYR A 183 7.74 -21.70 -12.01
CA TYR A 183 8.01 -23.11 -11.73
C TYR A 183 9.26 -23.61 -12.48
N PRO A 184 9.99 -24.61 -11.95
CA PRO A 184 11.39 -24.87 -12.33
C PRO A 184 11.59 -25.43 -13.74
N PHE A 185 10.70 -26.31 -14.22
CA PHE A 185 10.86 -27.01 -15.51
C PHE A 185 9.80 -26.55 -16.52
N LYS A 186 9.69 -25.23 -16.66
CA LYS A 186 8.79 -24.57 -17.61
C LYS A 186 9.23 -24.80 -19.06
N ARG A 187 8.34 -25.34 -19.87
CA ARG A 187 8.60 -25.70 -21.28
C ARG A 187 7.51 -25.13 -22.20
N PRO A 188 7.82 -24.92 -23.49
CA PRO A 188 6.80 -24.65 -24.48
C PRO A 188 5.74 -25.74 -24.49
N HIS A 189 4.50 -25.35 -24.72
CA HIS A 189 3.31 -26.20 -24.76
C HIS A 189 2.89 -26.82 -23.41
N ASP A 190 3.52 -26.42 -22.30
CA ASP A 190 2.97 -26.70 -20.98
C ASP A 190 1.57 -26.10 -20.85
N ARG A 191 0.63 -26.90 -20.33
CA ARG A 191 -0.76 -26.52 -20.08
C ARG A 191 -0.92 -26.14 -18.61
N ILE A 192 -1.15 -24.86 -18.38
CA ILE A 192 -1.43 -24.30 -17.07
C ILE A 192 -2.95 -24.34 -16.85
N LYS A 193 -3.38 -25.03 -15.79
CA LYS A 193 -4.75 -24.95 -15.28
C LYS A 193 -4.75 -23.98 -14.10
N LEU A 194 -5.24 -22.76 -14.35
CA LEU A 194 -5.49 -21.77 -13.31
C LEU A 194 -6.91 -21.97 -12.78
N GLU A 195 -7.10 -22.01 -11.46
CA GLU A 195 -8.42 -22.12 -10.86
C GLU A 195 -8.67 -20.88 -10.00
N ILE A 196 -9.77 -20.17 -10.29
CA ILE A 196 -10.21 -18.99 -9.55
C ILE A 196 -11.60 -19.28 -9.01
N ASN A 197 -11.77 -19.29 -7.68
CA ASN A 197 -13.02 -19.63 -7.00
C ASN A 197 -13.66 -20.94 -7.53
N ASN A 198 -12.83 -21.98 -7.74
CA ASN A 198 -13.21 -23.28 -8.29
C ASN A 198 -13.65 -23.28 -9.78
N VAL A 199 -13.45 -22.17 -10.51
CA VAL A 199 -13.68 -22.09 -11.96
C VAL A 199 -12.34 -22.21 -12.70
N PRO A 200 -12.17 -23.18 -13.61
CA PRO A 200 -10.91 -23.41 -14.30
C PRO A 200 -10.75 -22.54 -15.55
N PHE A 201 -9.56 -21.98 -15.73
CA PHE A 201 -9.06 -21.31 -16.92
C PHE A 201 -7.79 -22.01 -17.41
N PHE A 202 -7.61 -22.11 -18.72
CA PHE A 202 -6.51 -22.86 -19.32
C PHE A 202 -5.62 -21.95 -20.16
N PHE A 203 -4.31 -22.05 -19.94
CA PHE A 203 -3.29 -21.31 -20.67
C PHE A 203 -2.22 -22.27 -21.17
N THR A 204 -1.59 -21.93 -22.29
CA THR A 204 -0.53 -22.75 -22.88
C THR A 204 0.72 -21.89 -23.04
N VAL A 205 1.84 -22.34 -22.49
CA VAL A 205 3.14 -21.68 -22.63
C VAL A 205 3.57 -21.69 -24.09
N GLN A 206 3.92 -20.53 -24.64
CA GLN A 206 4.39 -20.40 -26.01
C GLN A 206 5.91 -20.57 -26.10
N PRO A 207 6.45 -20.98 -27.26
CA PRO A 207 7.90 -20.94 -27.49
C PRO A 207 8.48 -19.54 -27.26
N GLY A 208 9.59 -19.46 -26.52
CA GLY A 208 10.26 -18.22 -26.11
C GLY A 208 9.86 -17.71 -24.71
N GLU A 209 8.86 -18.31 -24.07
CA GLU A 209 8.44 -18.00 -22.70
C GLU A 209 9.06 -18.94 -21.65
N GLU A 210 9.81 -19.96 -22.08
CA GLU A 210 10.57 -20.84 -21.20
C GLU A 210 11.65 -20.09 -20.39
N GLY A 211 11.91 -20.56 -19.17
CA GLY A 211 12.96 -20.02 -18.30
C GLY A 211 12.68 -18.64 -17.67
N LYS A 212 11.51 -18.05 -17.90
CA LYS A 212 11.05 -16.81 -17.23
C LYS A 212 9.73 -17.06 -16.49
N PRO A 213 9.35 -16.22 -15.51
CA PRO A 213 8.01 -16.28 -14.93
C PRO A 213 6.93 -16.09 -16.01
N TYR A 214 5.89 -16.89 -15.96
CA TYR A 214 4.75 -16.82 -16.87
C TYR A 214 3.74 -15.80 -16.36
N VAL A 215 3.28 -14.88 -17.22
CA VAL A 215 2.42 -13.77 -16.80
C VAL A 215 1.03 -13.93 -17.41
N ILE A 216 0.04 -14.22 -16.55
CA ILE A 216 -1.37 -14.23 -16.93
C ILE A 216 -1.95 -12.84 -16.72
N THR A 217 -2.67 -12.33 -17.73
CA THR A 217 -3.46 -11.10 -17.57
C THR A 217 -4.87 -11.48 -17.18
N LEU A 218 -5.30 -11.12 -15.96
CA LEU A 218 -6.71 -11.27 -15.58
C LEU A 218 -7.53 -10.17 -16.28
N THR A 219 -8.62 -10.58 -16.93
CA THR A 219 -9.46 -9.68 -17.73
C THR A 219 -10.84 -9.52 -17.11
N LEU A 220 -11.55 -8.47 -17.53
CA LEU A 220 -12.96 -8.27 -17.18
C LEU A 220 -13.84 -9.47 -17.60
N GLU A 221 -13.53 -10.12 -18.72
CA GLU A 221 -14.26 -11.30 -19.20
C GLU A 221 -14.13 -12.51 -18.25
N MET A 222 -12.90 -12.79 -17.80
CA MET A 222 -12.66 -13.82 -16.77
C MET A 222 -13.44 -13.49 -15.50
N TYR A 223 -13.39 -12.24 -15.05
CA TYR A 223 -14.13 -11.80 -13.86
C TYR A 223 -15.66 -11.91 -14.00
N ASN A 224 -16.20 -11.61 -15.18
CA ASN A 224 -17.62 -11.79 -15.48
C ASN A 224 -18.03 -13.27 -15.42
N THR A 225 -17.16 -14.17 -15.88
CA THR A 225 -17.39 -15.63 -15.82
C THR A 225 -17.51 -16.13 -14.38
N LEU A 226 -16.79 -15.49 -13.46
CA LEU A 226 -16.84 -15.80 -12.03
C LEU A 226 -18.09 -15.29 -11.32
N GLN A 227 -19.00 -14.61 -12.03
CA GLN A 227 -20.16 -13.91 -11.46
C GLN A 227 -19.78 -12.77 -10.50
N LYS A 228 -18.68 -12.08 -10.79
CA LYS A 228 -18.24 -10.84 -10.12
C LYS A 228 -18.14 -10.93 -8.57
N PRO A 229 -17.38 -11.90 -8.02
CA PRO A 229 -17.22 -12.05 -6.59
C PRO A 229 -16.34 -10.93 -6.00
N SER A 230 -16.61 -10.50 -4.78
CA SER A 230 -15.78 -9.49 -4.07
C SER A 230 -14.38 -9.99 -3.70
N THR A 231 -14.14 -11.29 -3.80
CA THR A 231 -12.86 -11.92 -3.46
C THR A 231 -12.54 -13.05 -4.43
N LEU A 232 -11.29 -13.11 -4.88
CA LEU A 232 -10.73 -14.16 -5.73
C LEU A 232 -9.82 -15.05 -4.88
N SER A 233 -10.08 -16.35 -4.87
CA SER A 233 -9.18 -17.39 -4.37
C SER A 233 -8.54 -18.07 -5.58
N ILE A 234 -7.21 -17.97 -5.70
CA ILE A 234 -6.48 -18.37 -6.91
C ILE A 234 -5.39 -19.39 -6.57
N ASN A 235 -5.30 -20.45 -7.35
CA ASN A 235 -4.18 -21.38 -7.38
C ASN A 235 -4.03 -21.97 -8.79
N TYR A 236 -2.92 -22.65 -9.07
CA TYR A 236 -2.71 -23.28 -10.36
C TYR A 236 -2.02 -24.64 -10.25
N THR A 237 -2.12 -25.41 -11.32
CA THR A 237 -1.34 -26.63 -11.55
C THR A 237 -0.92 -26.68 -13.01
N VAL A 238 0.09 -27.49 -13.33
CA VAL A 238 0.68 -27.56 -14.67
C VAL A 238 0.70 -29.01 -15.15
N THR A 239 0.45 -29.22 -16.43
CA THR A 239 0.66 -30.49 -17.12
C THR A 239 1.42 -30.22 -18.40
N ASP A 240 2.54 -30.90 -18.63
CA ASP A 240 3.30 -30.71 -19.87
C ASP A 240 2.53 -31.27 -21.10
N GLN A 241 3.02 -30.99 -22.31
CA GLN A 241 2.38 -31.49 -23.53
C GLN A 241 2.33 -33.02 -23.64
N LEU A 242 3.21 -33.74 -22.92
CA LEU A 242 3.24 -35.19 -22.89
C LEU A 242 2.16 -35.76 -21.97
N GLY A 243 1.58 -34.95 -21.09
CA GLY A 243 0.59 -35.35 -20.10
C GLY A 243 1.18 -35.62 -18.71
N ASN A 244 2.41 -35.19 -18.43
CA ASN A 244 3.03 -35.26 -17.11
C ASN A 244 2.54 -34.09 -16.23
N PRO A 245 1.78 -34.34 -15.15
CA PRO A 245 1.38 -33.29 -14.23
C PRO A 245 2.54 -32.87 -13.32
N THR A 246 2.38 -31.78 -12.58
CA THR A 246 3.18 -31.52 -11.37
C THR A 246 3.14 -32.71 -10.42
N HIS A 247 4.19 -32.86 -9.58
CA HIS A 247 4.31 -34.00 -8.68
C HIS A 247 3.03 -34.21 -7.85
N LEU A 248 2.49 -35.43 -7.92
CA LEU A 248 1.22 -35.84 -7.29
C LEU A 248 0.01 -34.96 -7.64
N ARG A 249 0.05 -34.23 -8.76
CA ARG A 249 -0.99 -33.25 -9.16
C ARG A 249 -1.25 -32.18 -8.09
N ARG A 250 -0.25 -31.86 -7.27
CA ARG A 250 -0.35 -30.85 -6.21
C ARG A 250 -0.50 -29.46 -6.84
N TRP A 251 -1.34 -28.65 -6.20
CA TRP A 251 -1.62 -27.26 -6.56
C TRP A 251 -0.57 -26.32 -5.98
N SER A 252 -0.38 -25.15 -6.57
CA SER A 252 0.34 -24.04 -5.94
C SER A 252 -0.28 -23.65 -4.60
N LYS A 253 0.43 -22.81 -3.84
CA LYS A 253 -0.18 -22.09 -2.71
C LYS A 253 -1.42 -21.34 -3.19
N LYS A 254 -2.46 -21.34 -2.37
CA LYS A 254 -3.66 -20.53 -2.61
C LYS A 254 -3.40 -19.09 -2.17
N ILE A 255 -3.63 -18.14 -3.08
CA ILE A 255 -3.57 -16.70 -2.80
C ILE A 255 -4.97 -16.09 -2.92
N THR A 256 -5.16 -14.93 -2.28
CA THR A 256 -6.42 -14.19 -2.29
C THR A 256 -6.23 -12.78 -2.81
N ALA A 257 -7.23 -12.26 -3.52
CA ALA A 257 -7.31 -10.84 -3.90
C ALA A 257 -8.73 -10.32 -3.69
N GLU A 258 -8.86 -9.07 -3.30
CA GLU A 258 -10.13 -8.35 -3.21
C GLU A 258 -10.43 -7.69 -4.56
N VAL A 259 -11.70 -7.57 -4.92
CA VAL A 259 -12.13 -6.87 -6.14
C VAL A 259 -13.08 -5.74 -5.79
N ASP A 260 -12.81 -4.54 -6.31
CA ASP A 260 -13.69 -3.39 -6.16
C ASP A 260 -15.08 -3.71 -6.76
N PRO A 261 -16.19 -3.38 -6.06
CA PRO A 261 -17.52 -3.49 -6.60
C PRO A 261 -17.72 -2.49 -7.74
N VAL A 262 -18.45 -2.92 -8.77
CA VAL A 262 -18.78 -2.09 -9.94
C VAL A 262 -19.65 -0.90 -9.55
N ASP A 263 -20.49 -1.06 -8.52
CA ASP A 263 -21.51 -0.12 -8.07
C ASP A 263 -21.28 0.37 -6.63
N GLY A 264 -20.04 0.28 -6.13
CA GLY A 264 -19.67 0.77 -4.81
C GLY A 264 -19.94 2.27 -4.67
N GLU A 265 -20.56 2.66 -3.56
CA GLU A 265 -20.72 4.06 -3.19
C GLU A 265 -19.66 4.44 -2.15
N LEU A 266 -18.86 5.45 -2.49
CA LEU A 266 -17.73 5.91 -1.70
C LEU A 266 -18.11 7.17 -0.91
N SER A 267 -17.94 7.12 0.41
CA SER A 267 -17.86 8.29 1.28
C SER A 267 -16.46 8.38 1.86
N VAL A 268 -15.98 9.60 2.08
CA VAL A 268 -14.70 9.84 2.74
C VAL A 268 -14.91 10.83 3.88
N MET A 269 -14.38 10.49 5.05
CA MET A 269 -14.54 11.27 6.27
C MET A 269 -13.20 11.43 6.99
N GLY A 270 -13.03 12.56 7.66
CA GLY A 270 -11.82 12.92 8.41
C GLY A 270 -11.29 14.29 8.03
N ALA A 271 -10.89 15.09 9.02
CA ALA A 271 -10.31 16.39 8.78
C ALA A 271 -8.86 16.31 8.31
N ARG A 272 -8.53 17.16 7.33
CA ARG A 272 -7.16 17.39 6.88
C ARG A 272 -6.59 18.51 7.73
N VAL A 273 -5.65 18.20 8.62
CA VAL A 273 -5.18 19.02 9.77
C VAL A 273 -6.16 19.00 10.94
N ALA A 274 -6.16 17.92 11.73
CA ALA A 274 -7.14 17.72 12.81
C ALA A 274 -6.75 18.25 14.20
N SER A 275 -5.54 18.80 14.40
CA SER A 275 -5.18 19.40 15.70
C SER A 275 -4.46 20.72 15.63
N VAL A 276 -4.81 21.51 16.62
CA VAL A 276 -4.23 22.78 16.98
C VAL A 276 -3.96 22.72 18.47
N GLN A 277 -2.72 22.53 18.87
CA GLN A 277 -2.33 22.68 20.26
C GLN A 277 -1.10 23.54 20.34
N TYR A 278 -1.18 24.64 21.10
CA TYR A 278 -0.01 25.37 21.56
C TYR A 278 1.04 24.46 22.21
N TRP A 279 0.60 23.32 22.73
CA TRP A 279 1.45 22.34 23.40
C TRP A 279 1.91 21.16 22.54
N ALA A 280 1.41 21.00 21.31
CA ALA A 280 1.80 19.88 20.44
C ALA A 280 1.45 20.17 18.97
N ASN A 281 2.42 19.98 18.06
CA ASN A 281 2.13 20.12 16.63
C ASN A 281 1.67 18.81 15.97
N LYS A 282 1.79 17.66 16.66
CA LYS A 282 1.44 16.33 16.12
C LYS A 282 0.57 15.50 17.08
N GLY A 283 -0.35 16.15 17.79
CA GLY A 283 -1.34 15.48 18.64
C GLY A 283 -2.62 15.05 17.90
N GLY A 284 -2.91 15.58 16.72
CA GLY A 284 -4.17 15.34 16.02
C GLY A 284 -4.20 14.10 15.16
N SER A 285 -5.42 13.65 14.87
CA SER A 285 -5.63 12.56 13.93
C SER A 285 -5.09 12.96 12.55
N ARG A 286 -4.33 12.04 11.95
CA ARG A 286 -3.89 12.12 10.56
C ARG A 286 -4.70 11.20 9.66
N TYR A 287 -5.64 10.43 10.21
CA TYR A 287 -6.35 9.44 9.41
C TYR A 287 -7.59 10.02 8.76
N ILE A 288 -7.70 9.70 7.48
CA ILE A 288 -8.88 9.89 6.67
C ILE A 288 -9.40 8.49 6.32
N THR A 289 -10.70 8.28 6.52
CA THR A 289 -11.33 6.97 6.39
C THR A 289 -12.24 6.93 5.17
N ALA A 290 -12.05 5.94 4.31
CA ALA A 290 -12.99 5.62 3.24
C ALA A 290 -14.07 4.66 3.75
N LEU A 291 -15.32 4.94 3.42
CA LEU A 291 -16.51 4.24 3.88
C LEU A 291 -17.37 3.79 2.70
N ASP A 292 -17.95 2.61 2.83
CA ASP A 292 -19.01 2.14 1.95
C ASP A 292 -20.32 2.77 2.41
N VAL A 293 -20.94 3.58 1.55
CA VAL A 293 -22.16 4.33 1.92
C VAL A 293 -23.32 3.41 2.28
N ARG A 294 -23.40 2.21 1.67
CA ARG A 294 -24.51 1.27 1.89
C ARG A 294 -24.42 0.60 3.24
N THR A 295 -23.21 0.24 3.65
CA THR A 295 -22.96 -0.52 4.88
C THR A 295 -22.50 0.34 6.04
N GLY A 296 -22.04 1.56 5.79
CA GLY A 296 -21.37 2.42 6.77
C GLY A 296 -20.04 1.87 7.26
N ARG A 297 -19.50 0.83 6.62
CA ARG A 297 -18.26 0.16 7.04
C ARG A 297 -17.06 0.74 6.29
N PRO A 298 -15.89 0.80 6.95
CA PRO A 298 -14.66 1.14 6.27
C PRO A 298 -14.34 0.16 5.15
N LEU A 299 -13.89 0.72 4.03
CA LEU A 299 -13.51 -0.02 2.84
C LEU A 299 -12.09 0.37 2.45
N ARG A 300 -11.34 -0.55 1.83
CA ARG A 300 -10.02 -0.24 1.27
C ARG A 300 -10.20 0.50 -0.04
N ALA A 301 -9.89 1.79 -0.04
CA ALA A 301 -9.84 2.63 -1.23
C ALA A 301 -8.40 2.82 -1.69
N ARG A 302 -8.22 3.33 -2.90
CA ARG A 302 -6.93 3.77 -3.43
C ARG A 302 -6.77 5.26 -3.26
N TRP A 303 -5.65 5.66 -2.70
CA TRP A 303 -5.36 7.03 -2.28
C TRP A 303 -4.12 7.54 -2.98
N ARG A 304 -4.17 8.80 -3.43
CA ARG A 304 -3.04 9.45 -4.10
C ARG A 304 -3.09 10.96 -3.98
N TYR A 305 -1.98 11.56 -3.58
CA TYR A 305 -1.83 13.01 -3.67
C TYR A 305 -1.73 13.48 -5.12
N GLU A 306 -2.33 14.62 -5.43
CA GLU A 306 -2.20 15.30 -6.73
C GLU A 306 -0.73 15.47 -7.13
N GLY A 307 -0.32 14.92 -8.28
CA GLY A 307 1.06 14.91 -8.76
C GLY A 307 1.94 13.75 -8.26
N ALA A 308 1.44 12.86 -7.40
CA ALA A 308 2.14 11.61 -7.07
C ALA A 308 1.91 10.54 -8.14
N THR A 309 2.87 9.64 -8.34
CA THR A 309 2.76 8.54 -9.30
C THR A 309 2.19 7.26 -8.69
N GLU A 310 2.41 7.06 -7.39
CA GLU A 310 2.02 5.84 -6.67
C GLU A 310 0.70 6.02 -5.94
N GLU A 311 -0.09 4.95 -5.89
CA GLU A 311 -1.31 4.87 -5.09
C GLU A 311 -1.10 3.93 -3.90
N VAL A 312 -1.74 4.26 -2.78
CA VAL A 312 -1.75 3.40 -1.59
C VAL A 312 -3.15 2.83 -1.42
N ALA A 313 -3.28 1.52 -1.18
CA ALA A 313 -4.56 0.83 -0.98
C ALA A 313 -4.81 0.51 0.50
N THR A 314 -5.65 1.31 1.17
CA THR A 314 -5.94 1.21 2.61
C THR A 314 -7.34 1.73 2.94
N ALA A 315 -7.90 1.34 4.09
CA ALA A 315 -9.15 1.93 4.58
C ALA A 315 -8.93 3.23 5.36
N HIS A 316 -7.78 3.34 6.01
CA HIS A 316 -7.35 4.52 6.75
C HIS A 316 -6.08 5.05 6.11
N PHE A 317 -6.20 6.23 5.52
CA PHE A 317 -5.08 6.89 4.87
C PHE A 317 -4.37 7.80 5.87
N ASP A 318 -3.08 7.57 6.03
CA ASP A 318 -2.22 8.42 6.83
C ASP A 318 -1.88 9.70 6.06
N ASP A 319 -2.55 10.79 6.41
CA ASP A 319 -2.36 12.07 5.78
C ASP A 319 -1.09 12.80 6.27
N THR A 320 -0.06 12.81 5.43
CA THR A 320 1.23 13.49 5.65
C THR A 320 1.38 14.81 4.90
N GLN A 321 0.51 15.09 3.93
CA GLN A 321 0.59 16.25 3.03
C GLN A 321 -0.79 16.94 2.91
N PRO A 322 -1.33 17.49 4.03
CA PRO A 322 -2.62 18.17 4.11
C PRO A 322 -2.81 19.35 3.14
N GLU A 323 -1.72 19.89 2.61
CA GLU A 323 -1.69 21.00 1.66
C GLU A 323 -1.98 20.58 0.21
N ARG A 324 -1.83 19.29 -0.12
CA ARG A 324 -2.07 18.76 -1.47
C ARG A 324 -3.48 18.20 -1.60
N LEU A 325 -4.09 18.39 -2.76
CA LEU A 325 -5.35 17.72 -3.11
C LEU A 325 -5.15 16.19 -3.04
N LEU A 326 -6.10 15.47 -2.45
CA LEU A 326 -6.03 14.02 -2.25
C LEU A 326 -7.12 13.31 -3.03
N HIS A 327 -6.73 12.48 -3.98
CA HIS A 327 -7.63 11.66 -4.77
C HIS A 327 -7.90 10.33 -4.07
N VAL A 328 -9.17 9.94 -4.05
CA VAL A 328 -9.65 8.69 -3.48
C VAL A 328 -10.55 8.02 -4.48
N ARG A 329 -10.23 6.78 -4.84
CA ARG A 329 -11.07 6.00 -5.75
C ARG A 329 -11.36 4.61 -5.21
N TYR A 330 -12.55 4.14 -5.56
CA TYR A 330 -13.04 2.81 -5.23
C TYR A 330 -13.98 2.36 -6.35
N GLY A 331 -13.58 1.32 -7.09
CA GLY A 331 -14.29 0.92 -8.32
C GLY A 331 -14.32 2.06 -9.34
N ALA A 332 -15.52 2.31 -9.91
CA ALA A 332 -15.72 3.39 -10.88
C ALA A 332 -15.89 4.79 -10.25
N ARG A 333 -15.93 4.89 -8.91
CA ARG A 333 -16.09 6.17 -8.22
C ARG A 333 -14.73 6.75 -7.89
N SER A 334 -14.58 8.04 -8.13
CA SER A 334 -13.42 8.83 -7.73
C SER A 334 -13.90 10.15 -7.14
N VAL A 335 -13.31 10.55 -6.02
CA VAL A 335 -13.52 11.84 -5.38
C VAL A 335 -12.17 12.47 -5.07
N ALA A 336 -12.12 13.80 -5.03
CA ALA A 336 -10.94 14.54 -4.61
C ALA A 336 -11.27 15.35 -3.36
N ILE A 337 -10.45 15.24 -2.32
CA ILE A 337 -10.60 15.93 -1.04
C ILE A 337 -9.72 17.18 -1.09
N LYS A 338 -10.30 18.32 -0.76
CA LYS A 338 -9.58 19.60 -0.71
C LYS A 338 -8.48 19.59 0.35
N PRO A 339 -7.47 20.48 0.22
CA PRO A 339 -6.56 20.78 1.31
C PRO A 339 -7.29 21.21 2.59
N ALA A 340 -6.53 21.37 3.68
CA ALA A 340 -7.07 21.87 4.95
C ALA A 340 -7.82 23.21 4.78
N ASN A 341 -8.99 23.33 5.43
CA ASN A 341 -9.87 24.49 5.29
C ASN A 341 -10.09 25.27 6.59
N PHE A 342 -9.85 24.66 7.75
CA PHE A 342 -10.03 25.30 9.04
C PHE A 342 -8.74 25.22 9.84
N TYR A 343 -8.37 26.34 10.44
CA TYR A 343 -7.16 26.53 11.22
C TYR A 343 -7.55 27.19 12.53
N GLY A 344 -7.14 26.59 13.64
CA GLY A 344 -7.33 27.15 14.96
C GLY A 344 -6.02 27.66 15.54
N ASN A 345 -6.10 28.37 16.66
CA ASN A 345 -4.95 28.59 17.52
C ASN A 345 -5.31 28.54 19.03
N GLY A 346 -4.48 29.09 19.89
CA GLY A 346 -4.80 29.29 21.30
C GLY A 346 -3.84 28.65 22.27
N LEU A 347 -3.70 29.28 23.43
CA LEU A 347 -3.06 28.72 24.63
C LEU A 347 -4.11 28.11 25.56
N CYS A 348 -3.68 27.57 26.68
CA CYS A 348 -4.58 27.23 27.77
C CYS A 348 -4.12 27.90 29.07
N ASP A 349 -5.06 28.51 29.78
CA ASP A 349 -4.90 28.92 31.17
C ASP A 349 -5.53 27.89 32.11
N LEU A 350 -4.65 27.12 32.77
CA LEU A 350 -5.04 26.11 33.77
C LEU A 350 -5.71 26.70 35.00
N ASN A 351 -5.54 27.98 35.26
CA ASN A 351 -6.13 28.66 36.42
C ASN A 351 -7.51 29.25 36.09
N ASN A 352 -7.87 29.35 34.80
CA ASN A 352 -9.14 29.92 34.38
C ASN A 352 -9.65 29.35 33.04
N PHE A 353 -10.35 28.21 33.14
CA PHE A 353 -10.97 27.52 32.01
C PHE A 353 -12.03 28.34 31.24
N SER A 354 -12.52 29.45 31.81
CA SER A 354 -13.58 30.28 31.21
C SER A 354 -13.08 31.49 30.43
N LEU A 355 -11.77 31.79 30.52
CA LEU A 355 -11.19 32.89 29.77
C LEU A 355 -10.85 32.41 28.35
N ALA A 356 -11.27 33.18 27.35
CA ALA A 356 -11.00 32.85 25.96
C ALA A 356 -9.56 33.21 25.58
N HIS A 357 -8.91 32.32 24.81
CA HIS A 357 -7.55 32.54 24.30
C HIS A 357 -7.37 32.17 22.82
N SER A 358 -8.39 31.58 22.19
CA SER A 358 -8.28 31.06 20.83
C SER A 358 -9.10 31.82 19.81
N ALA A 359 -8.76 31.58 18.55
CA ALA A 359 -9.52 31.97 17.40
C ALA A 359 -9.49 30.86 16.34
N PHE A 360 -10.34 31.03 15.33
CA PHE A 360 -10.36 30.22 14.13
C PHE A 360 -10.21 31.09 12.88
N VAL A 361 -9.70 30.47 11.83
CA VAL A 361 -9.63 30.97 10.47
C VAL A 361 -10.12 29.87 9.54
N ALA A 362 -11.07 30.20 8.66
CA ALA A 362 -11.48 29.37 7.55
C ALA A 362 -10.90 29.91 6.24
N LEU A 363 -10.34 29.02 5.42
CA LEU A 363 -10.01 29.28 4.03
C LEU A 363 -11.17 28.82 3.16
N GLN A 364 -11.82 29.78 2.50
CA GLN A 364 -12.95 29.54 1.61
C GLN A 364 -12.48 29.01 0.26
N ASP A 365 -13.41 28.40 -0.47
CA ASP A 365 -13.22 27.81 -1.79
C ASP A 365 -12.68 28.78 -2.85
N ASN A 366 -12.93 30.08 -2.66
CA ASN A 366 -12.47 31.16 -3.54
C ASN A 366 -11.15 31.81 -3.09
N GLY A 367 -10.48 31.26 -2.07
CA GLY A 367 -9.24 31.78 -1.50
C GLY A 367 -9.41 32.91 -0.47
N LYS A 368 -10.65 33.32 -0.16
CA LYS A 368 -10.94 34.30 0.91
C LYS A 368 -10.74 33.67 2.29
N LEU A 369 -10.26 34.47 3.24
CA LEU A 369 -10.22 34.10 4.66
C LEU A 369 -11.43 34.65 5.42
N THR A 370 -11.91 33.88 6.40
CA THR A 370 -12.88 34.32 7.42
C THR A 370 -12.34 33.95 8.80
N ALA A 371 -12.27 34.91 9.72
CA ALA A 371 -11.78 34.67 11.08
C ALA A 371 -12.85 34.98 12.12
N TRP A 372 -12.85 34.25 13.24
CA TRP A 372 -13.73 34.50 14.39
C TRP A 372 -13.12 33.97 15.69
N GLY A 373 -13.73 34.30 16.83
CA GLY A 373 -13.19 34.04 18.17
C GLY A 373 -12.50 35.28 18.73
N LEU A 374 -11.49 35.10 19.58
CA LEU A 374 -10.86 36.21 20.28
C LEU A 374 -10.06 37.10 19.31
N SER A 375 -10.40 38.38 19.20
CA SER A 375 -9.68 39.32 18.31
C SER A 375 -8.20 39.43 18.64
N ALA A 376 -7.82 39.39 19.93
CA ALA A 376 -6.42 39.41 20.37
C ALA A 376 -5.61 38.20 19.88
N SER A 377 -6.28 37.09 19.57
CA SER A 377 -5.69 35.88 19.00
C SER A 377 -5.85 35.79 17.48
N GLY A 378 -6.24 36.89 16.82
CA GLY A 378 -6.44 36.92 15.37
C GLY A 378 -7.83 36.50 14.90
N GLY A 379 -8.83 36.44 15.79
CA GLY A 379 -10.24 36.23 15.45
C GLY A 379 -10.90 37.38 14.66
N SER A 380 -10.12 38.34 14.19
CA SER A 380 -10.58 39.45 13.35
C SER A 380 -9.50 39.76 12.31
N LEU A 381 -9.88 39.79 11.03
CA LEU A 381 -8.95 40.04 9.93
C LEU A 381 -8.64 41.54 9.79
N PRO A 382 -7.36 41.94 9.66
CA PRO A 382 -7.00 43.31 9.36
C PRO A 382 -7.30 43.67 7.89
N ALA A 383 -7.45 44.96 7.61
CA ALA A 383 -7.76 45.48 6.27
C ALA A 383 -6.76 45.04 5.17
N SER A 384 -5.50 44.81 5.55
CA SER A 384 -4.46 44.31 4.65
C SER A 384 -4.66 42.85 4.23
N ILE A 385 -5.33 42.02 5.04
CA ILE A 385 -5.55 40.59 4.79
C ILE A 385 -6.88 40.35 4.07
N ILE A 386 -7.93 41.13 4.37
CA ILE A 386 -9.26 40.98 3.75
C ILE A 386 -9.27 40.84 2.22
N PRO A 387 -8.46 41.58 1.42
CA PRO A 387 -8.52 41.50 -0.04
C PRO A 387 -7.76 40.33 -0.65
N ILE A 388 -6.90 39.63 0.09
CA ILE A 388 -6.03 38.58 -0.49
C ILE A 388 -6.85 37.34 -0.88
N ARG A 389 -6.46 36.68 -1.97
CA ARG A 389 -7.11 35.45 -2.50
C ARG A 389 -6.12 34.37 -2.90
N ASP A 390 -4.82 34.69 -2.87
CA ASP A 390 -3.71 33.84 -3.32
C ASP A 390 -3.03 33.13 -2.14
N VAL A 391 -3.80 32.80 -1.08
CA VAL A 391 -3.30 32.07 0.10
C VAL A 391 -3.04 30.62 -0.29
N ILE A 392 -1.84 30.12 0.03
CA ILE A 392 -1.45 28.73 -0.21
C ILE A 392 -1.24 27.92 1.07
N GLU A 393 -0.90 28.58 2.19
CA GLU A 393 -0.70 27.94 3.49
C GLU A 393 -1.13 28.90 4.60
N VAL A 394 -1.75 28.38 5.66
CA VAL A 394 -2.08 29.12 6.88
C VAL A 394 -1.46 28.38 8.06
N VAL A 395 -0.73 29.12 8.89
CA VAL A 395 -0.13 28.62 10.14
C VAL A 395 -0.53 29.52 11.29
N TRP A 396 -0.20 29.07 12.49
CA TRP A 396 -0.57 29.75 13.71
C TRP A 396 0.54 29.70 14.75
N SER A 397 0.44 30.59 15.72
CA SER A 397 1.04 30.44 17.03
C SER A 397 -0.02 30.50 18.11
N SER A 398 0.33 30.48 19.40
CA SER A 398 -0.63 30.58 20.52
C SER A 398 -1.69 31.67 20.33
N MET A 399 -1.35 32.85 19.80
CA MET A 399 -2.28 33.98 19.68
C MET A 399 -2.14 34.75 18.35
N ALA A 400 -1.58 34.12 17.32
CA ALA A 400 -1.43 34.75 16.01
C ALA A 400 -1.65 33.76 14.86
N PHE A 401 -1.87 34.31 13.67
CA PHE A 401 -1.89 33.57 12.41
C PHE A 401 -0.92 34.19 11.42
N ALA A 402 -0.40 33.36 10.51
CA ALA A 402 0.34 33.82 9.35
C ALA A 402 -0.10 33.06 8.10
N VAL A 403 -0.02 33.72 6.95
CA VAL A 403 -0.34 33.18 5.64
C VAL A 403 0.87 33.25 4.73
N LEU A 404 1.05 32.23 3.92
CA LEU A 404 1.97 32.22 2.78
C LEU A 404 1.14 32.42 1.53
N ARG A 405 1.60 33.33 0.68
CA ARG A 405 0.95 33.67 -0.57
C ARG A 405 1.64 33.00 -1.75
N ALA A 406 0.91 32.81 -2.85
CA ALA A 406 1.42 32.17 -4.06
C ALA A 406 2.64 32.90 -4.68
N ASN A 407 2.81 34.18 -4.37
CA ASN A 407 3.98 34.98 -4.77
C ASN A 407 5.22 34.80 -3.87
N GLY A 408 5.17 33.89 -2.88
CA GLY A 408 6.26 33.60 -1.95
C GLY A 408 6.44 34.63 -0.83
N SER A 409 5.50 35.55 -0.64
CA SER A 409 5.49 36.50 0.48
C SER A 409 4.65 36.00 1.65
N VAL A 410 4.95 36.50 2.86
CA VAL A 410 4.24 36.15 4.09
C VAL A 410 3.56 37.36 4.72
N MET A 411 2.40 37.14 5.32
CA MET A 411 1.68 38.14 6.11
C MET A 411 1.20 37.51 7.42
N ALA A 412 1.09 38.30 8.50
CA ALA A 412 0.64 37.81 9.80
C ALA A 412 -0.31 38.81 10.47
N TRP A 413 -1.12 38.32 11.41
CA TRP A 413 -2.00 39.12 12.26
C TRP A 413 -2.28 38.43 13.59
N GLY A 414 -2.86 39.16 14.54
CA GLY A 414 -3.09 38.72 15.92
C GLY A 414 -2.09 39.38 16.87
N ASN A 415 -1.68 38.68 17.93
CA ASN A 415 -0.78 39.22 18.93
C ASN A 415 0.65 39.41 18.36
N PRO A 416 1.22 40.63 18.36
CA PRO A 416 2.56 40.88 17.80
C PRO A 416 3.68 40.10 18.49
N ILE A 417 3.58 39.91 19.82
CA ILE A 417 4.59 39.20 20.62
C ILE A 417 4.68 37.74 20.19
N THR A 418 3.56 37.13 19.82
CA THR A 418 3.53 35.71 19.41
C THR A 418 3.66 35.54 17.90
N GLY A 419 4.05 36.56 17.14
CA GLY A 419 4.28 36.46 15.69
C GLY A 419 3.15 37.00 14.81
N GLY A 420 2.21 37.77 15.38
CA GLY A 420 1.15 38.46 14.63
C GLY A 420 1.62 39.66 13.80
N GLU A 421 2.91 39.99 13.85
CA GLU A 421 3.51 41.06 13.05
C GLU A 421 4.79 40.54 12.38
N VAL A 422 4.83 40.59 11.04
CA VAL A 422 6.01 40.18 10.27
C VAL A 422 7.01 41.33 10.23
N PRO A 423 8.27 41.14 10.70
CA PRO A 423 9.31 42.16 10.60
C PRO A 423 9.57 42.57 9.15
N GLN A 424 9.88 43.84 8.90
CA GLN A 424 10.10 44.38 7.55
C GLN A 424 11.16 43.59 6.76
N ALA A 425 12.22 43.11 7.41
CA ALA A 425 13.28 42.31 6.78
C ALA A 425 12.78 40.96 6.22
N ILE A 426 11.69 40.43 6.77
CA ILE A 426 11.04 39.20 6.30
C ILE A 426 9.89 39.54 5.34
N ALA A 427 9.15 40.62 5.59
CA ALA A 427 8.01 41.03 4.77
C ALA A 427 8.38 41.39 3.32
N VAL A 428 9.64 41.75 3.06
CA VAL A 428 10.17 42.02 1.70
C VAL A 428 10.59 40.77 0.93
N LEU A 429 10.61 39.61 1.58
CA LEU A 429 10.99 38.35 0.94
C LEU A 429 9.87 37.83 0.04
N SER A 430 10.27 37.27 -1.10
CA SER A 430 9.39 36.59 -2.07
C SER A 430 9.85 35.16 -2.37
N ASP A 431 10.83 34.66 -1.61
CA ASP A 431 11.42 33.32 -1.76
C ASP A 431 10.99 32.37 -0.63
N ILE A 432 9.96 32.71 0.15
CA ILE A 432 9.42 31.81 1.17
C ILE A 432 8.69 30.66 0.48
N ARG A 433 9.04 29.42 0.83
CA ARG A 433 8.40 28.22 0.29
C ARG A 433 7.46 27.54 1.26
N ARG A 434 7.72 27.66 2.56
CA ARG A 434 6.93 27.05 3.63
C ARG A 434 6.96 27.91 4.86
N ILE A 435 5.85 27.94 5.58
CA ILE A 435 5.74 28.53 6.91
C ILE A 435 5.45 27.44 7.93
N CYS A 436 5.85 27.64 9.19
CA CYS A 436 5.76 26.62 10.22
C CYS A 436 5.15 27.19 11.49
N SER A 437 4.05 26.59 11.95
CA SER A 437 3.40 26.90 13.22
C SER A 437 4.37 26.72 14.39
N GLY A 438 4.29 27.55 15.42
CA GLY A 438 5.12 27.44 16.63
C GLY A 438 4.44 28.02 17.86
N GLY A 439 4.96 27.73 19.06
CA GLY A 439 4.26 28.11 20.29
C GLY A 439 4.05 29.62 20.44
N GLN A 440 5.13 30.40 20.46
CA GLN A 440 5.09 31.87 20.57
C GLN A 440 5.89 32.58 19.47
N ALA A 441 6.25 31.85 18.43
CA ALA A 441 7.01 32.34 17.30
C ALA A 441 6.63 31.52 16.07
N ILE A 442 6.90 32.08 14.89
CA ILE A 442 6.66 31.44 13.60
C ILE A 442 7.99 31.40 12.86
N ALA A 443 8.25 30.31 12.15
CA ALA A 443 9.41 30.17 11.28
C ALA A 443 8.97 30.01 9.82
N ALA A 444 9.86 30.34 8.90
CA ALA A 444 9.66 30.17 7.47
C ALA A 444 10.91 29.63 6.79
N LEU A 445 10.72 28.60 5.96
CA LEU A 445 11.75 27.99 5.14
C LEU A 445 11.79 28.66 3.77
N ARG A 446 12.97 29.10 3.38
CA ARG A 446 13.24 29.81 2.12
C ARG A 446 13.61 28.84 1.00
N ALA A 447 13.52 29.31 -0.24
CA ALA A 447 13.86 28.55 -1.43
C ALA A 447 15.32 28.08 -1.47
N ASP A 448 16.21 28.81 -0.82
CA ASP A 448 17.62 28.48 -0.65
C ASP A 448 17.91 27.51 0.52
N SER A 449 16.84 26.92 1.09
CA SER A 449 16.90 25.99 2.22
C SER A 449 17.52 26.58 3.49
N SER A 450 17.41 27.91 3.66
CA SER A 450 17.65 28.60 4.94
C SER A 450 16.34 28.95 5.66
N VAL A 451 16.44 29.29 6.94
CA VAL A 451 15.27 29.59 7.80
C VAL A 451 15.32 31.02 8.33
N VAL A 452 14.15 31.65 8.41
CA VAL A 452 13.90 32.90 9.15
C VAL A 452 12.81 32.66 10.19
N ALA A 453 12.78 33.44 11.26
CA ALA A 453 11.76 33.35 12.29
C ALA A 453 11.42 34.73 12.85
N TRP A 454 10.24 34.86 13.45
CA TRP A 454 9.78 36.06 14.14
C TRP A 454 8.79 35.72 15.26
N GLY A 455 8.48 36.70 16.11
CA GLY A 455 7.70 36.52 17.35
C GLY A 455 8.60 36.62 18.57
N ASN A 456 8.26 35.90 19.65
CA ASN A 456 8.96 36.06 20.93
C ASN A 456 10.43 35.58 20.81
N PRO A 457 11.42 36.48 21.02
CA PRO A 457 12.83 36.12 20.87
C PRO A 457 13.29 35.00 21.81
N ALA A 458 12.74 34.93 23.03
CA ALA A 458 13.06 33.89 24.01
C ALA A 458 12.53 32.52 23.59
N CYS A 459 11.49 32.49 22.75
CA CYS A 459 10.82 31.29 22.26
C CYS A 459 11.25 30.92 20.83
N GLY A 460 12.41 31.39 20.36
CA GLY A 460 12.94 31.07 19.03
C GLY A 460 12.52 32.02 17.91
N GLY A 461 11.88 33.16 18.23
CA GLY A 461 11.61 34.23 17.26
C GLY A 461 12.85 34.90 16.68
N LEU A 462 14.04 34.62 17.22
CA LEU A 462 15.33 35.03 16.65
C LEU A 462 16.16 33.81 16.28
N VAL A 463 16.55 33.70 15.01
CA VAL A 463 17.38 32.60 14.50
C VAL A 463 18.88 32.92 14.74
N PRO A 464 19.63 32.07 15.46
CA PRO A 464 21.07 32.25 15.64
C PRO A 464 21.86 32.15 14.32
N ALA A 465 22.99 32.85 14.23
CA ALA A 465 23.84 32.87 13.03
C ALA A 465 24.26 31.47 12.55
N ALA A 466 24.58 30.56 13.48
CA ALA A 466 24.95 29.18 13.17
C ALA A 466 23.84 28.38 12.47
N ILE A 467 22.58 28.79 12.59
CA ILE A 467 21.43 28.15 11.95
C ILE A 467 20.97 28.93 10.72
N SER A 468 20.92 30.26 10.78
CA SER A 468 20.48 31.10 9.66
C SER A 468 21.41 31.03 8.44
N GLN A 469 22.68 30.64 8.64
CA GLN A 469 23.65 30.41 7.57
C GLN A 469 23.52 29.03 6.90
N LEU A 470 22.74 28.10 7.45
CA LEU A 470 22.54 26.78 6.85
C LEU A 470 21.75 26.90 5.54
N LYS A 471 22.13 26.06 4.57
CA LYS A 471 21.56 26.02 3.19
C LYS A 471 21.09 24.62 2.79
N ASN A 472 20.88 23.76 3.77
CA ASN A 472 20.49 22.37 3.60
C ASN A 472 19.39 21.97 4.60
N ILE A 473 18.62 22.94 5.12
CA ILE A 473 17.48 22.67 5.99
C ILE A 473 16.38 22.04 5.14
N ARG A 474 15.96 20.83 5.51
CA ARG A 474 14.87 20.11 4.85
C ARG A 474 13.53 20.42 5.50
N GLN A 475 13.49 20.47 6.83
CA GLN A 475 12.27 20.60 7.60
C GLN A 475 12.52 21.40 8.88
N VAL A 476 11.49 22.12 9.34
CA VAL A 476 11.44 22.80 10.63
C VAL A 476 10.36 22.15 11.48
N SER A 477 10.70 21.83 12.72
CA SER A 477 9.79 21.40 13.78
C SER A 477 9.88 22.41 14.92
N THR A 478 8.81 22.57 15.68
CA THR A 478 8.70 23.64 16.68
C THR A 478 8.21 23.06 17.99
N SER A 479 8.48 23.69 19.13
CA SER A 479 7.86 23.39 20.42
C SER A 479 7.16 24.65 20.96
N GLY A 480 6.74 24.63 22.23
CA GLY A 480 6.18 25.80 22.89
C GLY A 480 7.14 27.01 22.92
N ALA A 481 8.46 26.74 22.99
CA ALA A 481 9.49 27.75 23.20
C ALA A 481 10.81 27.53 22.43
N ALA A 482 10.86 26.54 21.54
CA ALA A 482 12.05 26.21 20.76
C ALA A 482 11.70 25.73 19.36
N PHE A 483 12.73 25.62 18.52
CA PHE A 483 12.63 25.08 17.17
C PHE A 483 13.77 24.09 16.94
N ALA A 484 13.50 23.08 16.11
CA ALA A 484 14.47 22.13 15.62
C ALA A 484 14.42 22.10 14.09
N VAL A 485 15.57 22.21 13.44
CA VAL A 485 15.72 21.99 12.00
C VAL A 485 16.32 20.63 11.76
N GLN A 486 15.76 19.90 10.80
CA GLN A 486 16.34 18.69 10.24
C GLN A 486 17.03 19.04 8.94
N LEU A 487 18.28 18.61 8.80
CA LEU A 487 19.10 18.87 7.62
C LEU A 487 18.94 17.75 6.59
N ALA A 488 19.41 17.99 5.37
CA ALA A 488 19.34 17.02 4.27
C ALA A 488 20.07 15.70 4.55
N ASP A 489 21.08 15.71 5.43
CA ASP A 489 21.82 14.53 5.88
C ASP A 489 21.12 13.79 7.04
N GLY A 490 19.92 14.22 7.43
CA GLY A 490 19.14 13.66 8.53
C GLY A 490 19.55 14.17 9.91
N SER A 491 20.63 14.93 10.06
CA SER A 491 21.02 15.49 11.36
C SER A 491 20.13 16.65 11.80
N VAL A 492 20.11 16.92 13.11
CA VAL A 492 19.24 17.96 13.70
C VAL A 492 20.03 19.06 14.40
N ARG A 493 19.52 20.29 14.33
CA ARG A 493 19.98 21.45 15.12
C ARG A 493 18.76 22.12 15.75
N ALA A 494 18.94 22.79 16.88
CA ALA A 494 17.84 23.47 17.56
C ALA A 494 18.24 24.87 18.06
N TRP A 495 17.24 25.72 18.28
CA TRP A 495 17.38 27.02 18.94
C TRP A 495 16.12 27.40 19.71
N GLY A 496 16.20 28.48 20.50
CA GLY A 496 15.16 28.93 21.42
C GLY A 496 15.56 28.65 22.86
N GLU A 497 14.58 28.41 23.74
CA GLU A 497 14.86 28.17 25.15
C GLU A 497 15.58 26.82 25.35
N ALA A 498 16.81 26.85 25.86
CA ALA A 498 17.69 25.69 25.93
C ALA A 498 17.08 24.51 26.72
N LEU A 499 16.43 24.78 27.86
CA LEU A 499 15.80 23.76 28.71
C LEU A 499 14.50 23.20 28.12
N ARG A 500 13.94 23.82 27.08
CA ARG A 500 12.71 23.39 26.38
C ARG A 500 12.98 22.85 24.97
N GLY A 501 14.20 22.33 24.77
CA GLY A 501 14.60 21.68 23.52
C GLY A 501 15.38 22.55 22.56
N GLY A 502 15.67 23.81 22.91
CA GLY A 502 16.48 24.73 22.09
C GLY A 502 17.97 24.37 21.98
N LEU A 503 18.41 23.32 22.69
CA LEU A 503 19.76 22.78 22.60
C LEU A 503 19.69 21.26 22.39
N VAL A 504 20.26 20.78 21.28
CA VAL A 504 20.37 19.35 21.00
C VAL A 504 21.59 18.76 21.72
N PRO A 505 21.43 17.67 22.50
CA PRO A 505 22.56 16.93 23.08
C PRO A 505 23.57 16.45 22.03
N ALA A 506 24.86 16.38 22.39
CA ALA A 506 25.95 16.12 21.43
C ALA A 506 25.93 14.71 20.81
N ASP A 507 25.41 13.73 21.53
CA ASP A 507 25.15 12.37 21.04
C ASP A 507 24.02 12.35 20.00
N ILE A 508 22.92 13.06 20.26
CA ILE A 508 21.79 13.18 19.31
C ILE A 508 22.19 14.02 18.08
N ALA A 509 22.95 15.10 18.26
CA ALA A 509 23.37 15.99 17.19
C ALA A 509 24.29 15.32 16.13
N ARG A 510 24.88 14.16 16.47
CA ARG A 510 25.71 13.34 15.58
C ARG A 510 24.91 12.31 14.77
N LEU A 511 23.64 12.08 15.12
CA LEU A 511 22.79 11.15 14.39
C LEU A 511 22.48 11.73 13.00
N THR A 512 22.53 10.87 12.00
CA THR A 512 22.17 11.17 10.60
C THR A 512 20.98 10.34 10.13
N ASN A 513 20.50 9.43 10.97
CA ASN A 513 19.38 8.55 10.70
C ASN A 513 18.06 9.06 11.29
N ILE A 514 17.94 10.33 11.66
CA ILE A 514 16.65 10.88 12.12
C ILE A 514 15.74 11.04 10.91
N ALA A 515 14.57 10.39 10.95
CA ALA A 515 13.54 10.44 9.92
C ALA A 515 12.55 11.58 10.18
N GLU A 516 12.10 11.75 11.42
CA GLU A 516 11.07 12.72 11.80
C GLU A 516 11.36 13.28 13.20
N VAL A 517 11.06 14.57 13.41
CA VAL A 517 11.10 15.23 14.71
C VAL A 517 9.68 15.62 15.12
N VAL A 518 9.30 15.25 16.33
CA VAL A 518 8.00 15.51 16.97
C VAL A 518 8.23 16.28 18.25
N ASN A 519 7.30 17.14 18.62
CA ASN A 519 7.39 17.95 19.83
C ASN A 519 6.15 17.80 20.69
N ASN A 520 6.35 18.03 21.98
CA ASN A 520 5.31 18.55 22.84
C ASN A 520 5.65 20.00 23.23
N HIS A 521 5.18 20.50 24.37
CA HIS A 521 5.38 21.90 24.73
C HIS A 521 6.85 22.19 25.08
N ASP A 522 7.52 21.31 25.82
CA ASP A 522 8.86 21.57 26.40
C ASP A 522 9.92 20.52 26.03
N ALA A 523 9.60 19.54 25.19
CA ALA A 523 10.53 18.52 24.74
C ALA A 523 10.30 18.15 23.26
N PHE A 524 11.33 17.56 22.68
CA PHE A 524 11.30 16.92 21.38
C PHE A 524 11.57 15.42 21.52
N ALA A 525 10.98 14.65 20.62
CA ALA A 525 11.30 13.27 20.35
C ALA A 525 11.56 13.10 18.85
N ALA A 526 12.54 12.31 18.47
CA ALA A 526 12.87 12.02 17.09
C ALA A 526 12.75 10.53 16.80
N LEU A 527 12.06 10.21 15.71
CA LEU A 527 11.98 8.88 15.14
C LEU A 527 13.15 8.68 14.18
N CYS A 528 13.92 7.63 14.38
CA CYS A 528 15.02 7.23 13.53
C CYS A 528 14.53 6.32 12.38
N THR A 529 15.27 6.25 11.27
CA THR A 529 14.93 5.41 10.11
C THR A 529 14.98 3.91 10.39
N ASP A 530 15.62 3.50 11.49
CA ASP A 530 15.64 2.12 12.00
C ASP A 530 14.47 1.82 12.97
N GLY A 531 13.54 2.76 13.15
CA GLY A 531 12.39 2.63 14.04
C GLY A 531 12.70 2.88 15.52
N SER A 532 13.91 3.34 15.86
CA SER A 532 14.26 3.75 17.23
C SER A 532 13.85 5.19 17.55
N VAL A 533 13.84 5.54 18.85
CA VAL A 533 13.47 6.89 19.32
C VAL A 533 14.59 7.50 20.16
N VAL A 534 14.81 8.80 19.99
CA VAL A 534 15.62 9.64 20.90
C VAL A 534 14.81 10.86 21.34
N ALA A 535 15.11 11.45 22.49
CA ALA A 535 14.39 12.61 23.01
C ALA A 535 15.32 13.61 23.69
N TRP A 536 14.93 14.89 23.73
CA TRP A 536 15.66 15.96 24.41
C TRP A 536 14.75 17.12 24.83
N GLY A 537 15.25 18.02 25.69
CA GLY A 537 14.50 19.13 26.27
C GLY A 537 14.22 18.93 27.76
N SER A 538 13.02 19.27 28.21
CA SER A 538 12.63 19.16 29.62
C SER A 538 12.39 17.70 30.03
N GLU A 539 13.02 17.27 31.13
CA GLU A 539 12.82 15.92 31.68
C GLU A 539 11.35 15.67 32.07
N ALA A 540 10.67 16.67 32.64
CA ALA A 540 9.27 16.58 33.02
C ALA A 540 8.33 16.41 31.82
N ALA A 541 8.79 16.78 30.62
CA ALA A 541 8.06 16.64 29.37
C ALA A 541 8.52 15.43 28.54
N GLY A 542 9.32 14.52 29.10
CA GLY A 542 9.71 13.29 28.42
C GLY A 542 10.98 13.38 27.57
N ALA A 543 11.89 14.30 27.89
CA ALA A 543 13.24 14.30 27.30
C ALA A 543 14.05 13.03 27.64
N LYS A 544 13.67 12.32 28.69
CA LYS A 544 14.25 11.03 29.07
C LYS A 544 13.29 9.90 28.76
N LEU A 545 13.73 8.93 27.94
CA LEU A 545 12.96 7.73 27.64
C LEU A 545 12.92 6.79 28.86
N PRO A 546 11.80 6.09 29.09
CA PRO A 546 11.66 5.15 30.20
C PRO A 546 12.43 3.84 29.93
N VAL A 547 12.49 3.43 28.65
CA VAL A 547 13.18 2.27 28.11
C VAL A 547 13.62 2.59 26.69
N SER A 548 14.54 1.82 26.12
CA SER A 548 14.80 1.87 24.68
C SER A 548 13.54 1.45 23.92
N ILE A 549 13.11 2.28 22.95
CA ILE A 549 11.92 2.05 22.14
C ILE A 549 12.36 1.78 20.70
N SER A 550 11.85 0.72 20.08
CA SER A 550 12.13 0.31 18.70
C SER A 550 10.84 -0.09 17.98
N ASN A 551 10.91 -0.33 16.66
CA ASN A 551 9.78 -0.69 15.81
C ASN A 551 8.66 0.37 15.81
N VAL A 552 9.02 1.63 16.01
CA VAL A 552 8.08 2.75 16.05
C VAL A 552 7.71 3.14 14.63
N VAL A 553 6.41 3.24 14.36
CA VAL A 553 5.87 3.75 13.10
C VAL A 553 5.47 5.21 13.19
N ARG A 554 5.12 5.69 14.40
CA ARG A 554 4.74 7.09 14.64
C ARG A 554 4.98 7.49 16.09
N ILE A 555 5.37 8.75 16.31
CA ILE A 555 5.33 9.41 17.61
C ILE A 555 4.18 10.42 17.63
N ILE A 556 3.35 10.36 18.67
CA ILE A 556 2.22 11.25 18.93
C ILE A 556 2.53 12.03 20.20
N SER A 557 2.18 13.31 20.23
CA SER A 557 2.39 14.15 21.41
C SER A 557 1.08 14.61 22.05
N ALA A 558 1.12 14.72 23.37
CA ALA A 558 0.19 15.46 24.22
C ALA A 558 1.02 16.48 25.02
N GLY A 559 0.38 17.40 25.73
CA GLY A 559 1.05 18.64 26.17
C GLY A 559 2.44 18.49 26.82
N TYR A 560 2.63 17.50 27.70
CA TYR A 560 3.94 17.12 28.29
C TYR A 560 4.25 15.62 28.21
N ALA A 561 3.63 14.93 27.25
CA ALA A 561 3.75 13.49 27.11
C ALA A 561 3.89 13.08 25.64
N PHE A 562 4.38 11.88 25.44
CA PHE A 562 4.52 11.26 24.13
C PHE A 562 4.00 9.84 24.16
N VAL A 563 3.61 9.37 22.98
CA VAL A 563 3.25 7.99 22.70
C VAL A 563 3.97 7.55 21.43
N ALA A 564 4.68 6.44 21.50
CA ALA A 564 5.19 5.72 20.34
C ALA A 564 4.16 4.65 19.96
N HIS A 565 3.65 4.73 18.73
CA HIS A 565 2.84 3.68 18.13
C HIS A 565 3.76 2.72 17.38
N LEU A 566 3.66 1.43 17.67
CA LEU A 566 4.53 0.38 17.14
C LEU A 566 3.91 -0.30 15.92
N ASP A 567 4.73 -0.90 15.06
CA ASP A 567 4.28 -1.69 13.89
C ASP A 567 3.38 -2.88 14.25
N SER A 568 3.51 -3.37 15.48
CA SER A 568 2.71 -4.42 16.09
C SER A 568 1.31 -3.99 16.54
N GLY A 569 0.97 -2.70 16.45
CA GLY A 569 -0.31 -2.15 16.95
C GLY A 569 -0.34 -1.89 18.45
N HIS A 570 0.79 -2.06 19.14
CA HIS A 570 1.00 -1.68 20.55
C HIS A 570 1.45 -0.22 20.70
N VAL A 571 1.42 0.29 21.93
CA VAL A 571 1.90 1.64 22.27
C VAL A 571 2.87 1.65 23.44
N VAL A 572 3.80 2.62 23.45
CA VAL A 572 4.64 2.97 24.59
C VAL A 572 4.46 4.45 24.90
N ALA A 573 4.03 4.78 26.12
CA ALA A 573 3.84 6.17 26.57
C ALA A 573 4.96 6.62 27.52
N TRP A 574 5.35 7.90 27.45
CA TRP A 574 6.30 8.50 28.38
C TRP A 574 6.10 10.02 28.55
N GLY A 575 6.80 10.62 29.51
CA GLY A 575 6.64 12.02 29.89
C GLY A 575 5.79 12.18 31.15
N ARG A 576 5.04 13.27 31.28
CA ARG A 576 4.26 13.59 32.48
C ARG A 576 3.20 12.51 32.75
N PRO A 577 3.28 11.74 33.86
CA PRO A 577 2.42 10.56 34.07
C PRO A 577 0.93 10.88 34.07
N ASP A 578 0.53 11.91 34.82
CA ASP A 578 -0.88 12.30 34.97
C ASP A 578 -1.50 12.83 33.68
N TRP A 579 -0.68 13.17 32.69
CA TRP A 579 -1.13 13.73 31.40
C TRP A 579 -1.03 12.71 30.27
N GLY A 580 -1.05 11.43 30.62
CA GLY A 580 -1.00 10.31 29.68
C GLY A 580 0.40 9.79 29.36
N GLY A 581 1.45 10.34 29.97
CA GLY A 581 2.82 9.82 29.88
C GLY A 581 3.02 8.49 30.59
N SER A 582 2.01 7.98 31.30
CA SER A 582 1.95 6.61 31.81
C SER A 582 0.64 5.97 31.39
N ALA A 583 0.67 5.13 30.35
CA ALA A 583 -0.50 4.38 29.91
C ALA A 583 -0.79 3.20 30.86
N PRO A 584 -2.06 2.94 31.24
CA PRO A 584 -2.40 1.82 32.10
C PRO A 584 -2.22 0.48 31.39
N ALA A 585 -2.06 -0.60 32.15
CA ALA A 585 -1.81 -1.95 31.62
C ALA A 585 -2.88 -2.41 30.61
N SER A 586 -4.13 -1.99 30.78
CA SER A 586 -5.23 -2.29 29.86
C SER A 586 -5.04 -1.66 28.47
N ILE A 587 -4.31 -0.55 28.37
CA ILE A 587 -3.95 0.10 27.09
C ILE A 587 -2.70 -0.53 26.52
N LEU A 588 -1.69 -0.79 27.35
CA LEU A 588 -0.42 -1.42 26.92
C LEU A 588 -0.62 -2.85 26.38
N ALA A 589 -1.67 -3.55 26.83
CA ALA A 589 -2.00 -4.89 26.36
C ALA A 589 -2.72 -4.92 24.99
N LEU A 590 -3.15 -3.77 24.44
CA LEU A 590 -3.82 -3.71 23.14
C LEU A 590 -2.78 -3.82 22.02
N ASP A 591 -3.04 -4.71 21.06
CA ASP A 591 -2.25 -4.95 19.84
C ASP A 591 -2.98 -4.48 18.57
N ASN A 592 -4.09 -3.77 18.74
CA ASN A 592 -5.03 -3.45 17.68
C ASN A 592 -5.35 -1.95 17.61
N ILE A 593 -4.43 -1.10 18.06
CA ILE A 593 -4.55 0.36 17.91
C ILE A 593 -4.22 0.72 16.45
N ILE A 594 -5.04 1.59 15.85
CA ILE A 594 -4.83 2.08 14.49
C ILE A 594 -4.51 3.57 14.44
N ASP A 595 -5.04 4.37 15.37
CA ASP A 595 -4.73 5.79 15.52
C ASP A 595 -4.63 6.17 16.99
N VAL A 596 -3.79 7.17 17.27
CA VAL A 596 -3.68 7.80 18.58
C VAL A 596 -3.69 9.30 18.38
N VAL A 597 -4.50 10.00 19.18
CA VAL A 597 -4.50 11.45 19.27
C VAL A 597 -4.15 11.86 20.70
N GLY A 598 -3.36 12.92 20.86
CA GLY A 598 -3.07 13.56 22.13
C GLY A 598 -3.85 14.86 22.24
N ALA A 599 -4.56 15.04 23.35
CA ALA A 599 -5.05 16.32 23.86
C ALA A 599 -3.96 17.00 24.72
N GLY A 600 -4.25 18.13 25.35
CA GLY A 600 -3.31 18.78 26.28
C GLY A 600 -2.93 17.89 27.48
N TYR A 601 -3.85 17.04 27.96
CA TYR A 601 -3.71 16.29 29.22
C TYR A 601 -4.04 14.80 29.13
N ALA A 602 -4.40 14.30 27.95
CA ALA A 602 -4.87 12.94 27.78
C ALA A 602 -4.59 12.47 26.36
N PHE A 603 -4.64 11.17 26.15
CA PHE A 603 -4.66 10.56 24.83
C PHE A 603 -5.95 9.80 24.62
N ALA A 604 -6.34 9.65 23.36
CA ALA A 604 -7.36 8.72 22.92
C ALA A 604 -6.87 7.95 21.70
N ALA A 605 -7.31 6.71 21.56
CA ALA A 605 -6.92 5.83 20.47
C ALA A 605 -8.12 5.16 19.83
N ILE A 606 -8.10 5.03 18.50
CA ILE A 606 -9.06 4.24 17.73
C ILE A 606 -8.49 2.82 17.57
N LEU A 607 -9.33 1.81 17.76
CA LEU A 607 -8.97 0.40 17.57
C LEU A 607 -9.41 -0.11 16.19
N THR A 608 -8.90 -1.27 15.77
CA THR A 608 -9.28 -1.93 14.49
C THR A 608 -10.77 -2.25 14.37
N ASP A 609 -11.50 -2.29 15.48
CA ASP A 609 -12.95 -2.49 15.53
C ASP A 609 -13.75 -1.18 15.71
N TYR A 610 -13.10 -0.03 15.50
CA TYR A 610 -13.68 1.32 15.56
C TYR A 610 -14.26 1.71 16.91
N ARG A 611 -13.79 1.05 17.98
CA ARG A 611 -13.89 1.58 19.34
C ARG A 611 -12.90 2.69 19.57
N VAL A 612 -13.19 3.47 20.60
CA VAL A 612 -12.24 4.41 21.20
C VAL A 612 -11.88 3.99 22.63
N VAL A 613 -10.61 4.17 22.99
CA VAL A 613 -10.10 4.11 24.36
C VAL A 613 -9.38 5.42 24.68
N ALA A 614 -9.28 5.78 25.96
CA ALA A 614 -8.57 6.99 26.39
C ALA A 614 -7.83 6.76 27.71
N TRP A 615 -6.82 7.58 27.97
CA TRP A 615 -6.06 7.60 29.23
C TRP A 615 -5.44 8.98 29.47
N GLY A 616 -5.02 9.25 30.72
CA GLY A 616 -4.52 10.56 31.17
C GLY A 616 -5.48 11.21 32.17
N ASP A 617 -5.53 12.53 32.20
CA ASP A 617 -6.35 13.26 33.17
C ASP A 617 -7.84 13.01 32.93
N SER A 618 -8.52 12.42 33.92
CA SER A 618 -9.93 12.07 33.84
C SER A 618 -10.88 13.26 33.63
N ALA A 619 -10.55 14.44 34.18
CA ALA A 619 -11.35 15.66 34.02
C ALA A 619 -11.17 16.29 32.62
N GLN A 620 -10.10 15.91 31.92
CA GLN A 620 -9.73 16.43 30.61
C GLN A 620 -9.89 15.37 29.50
N GLY A 621 -10.72 14.36 29.73
CA GLY A 621 -11.10 13.37 28.72
C GLY A 621 -10.28 12.08 28.70
N GLY A 622 -9.42 11.85 29.69
CA GLY A 622 -8.68 10.59 29.88
C GLY A 622 -9.56 9.37 30.20
N VAL A 623 -10.88 9.53 30.30
CA VAL A 623 -11.84 8.43 30.48
C VAL A 623 -12.97 8.57 29.46
N VAL A 624 -13.21 7.50 28.68
CA VAL A 624 -14.31 7.43 27.72
C VAL A 624 -15.61 7.06 28.45
N PRO A 625 -16.70 7.84 28.31
CA PRO A 625 -18.02 7.46 28.83
C PRO A 625 -18.51 6.11 28.27
N ALA A 626 -19.23 5.32 29.07
CA ALA A 626 -19.68 3.98 28.69
C ALA A 626 -20.54 3.96 27.41
N SER A 627 -21.37 4.98 27.20
CA SER A 627 -22.19 5.14 25.99
C SER A 627 -21.34 5.31 24.72
N ILE A 628 -20.18 5.97 24.82
CA ILE A 628 -19.24 6.18 23.72
C ILE A 628 -18.34 4.94 23.54
N ALA A 629 -17.88 4.32 24.63
CA ALA A 629 -17.07 3.10 24.58
C ALA A 629 -17.80 1.90 23.94
N ALA A 630 -19.14 1.94 23.92
CA ALA A 630 -19.98 0.93 23.26
C ALA A 630 -20.05 1.10 21.73
N LEU A 631 -19.63 2.25 21.17
CA LEU A 631 -19.66 2.49 19.72
C LEU A 631 -18.62 1.63 18.98
N ARG A 632 -18.89 1.38 17.69
CA ARG A 632 -18.09 0.54 16.78
C ARG A 632 -17.99 1.14 15.38
N ASN A 633 -18.03 2.47 15.32
CA ASN A 633 -18.11 3.22 14.08
C ASN A 633 -17.39 4.57 14.18
N ILE A 634 -16.45 4.74 15.11
CA ILE A 634 -15.66 5.98 15.23
C ILE A 634 -14.58 5.99 14.15
N VAL A 635 -14.57 7.02 13.31
CA VAL A 635 -13.71 7.13 12.12
C VAL A 635 -12.73 8.30 12.18
N GLN A 636 -12.94 9.25 13.10
CA GLN A 636 -12.03 10.37 13.35
C GLN A 636 -12.09 10.78 14.83
N LEU A 637 -10.95 11.19 15.39
CA LEU A 637 -10.87 11.90 16.66
C LEU A 637 -10.32 13.32 16.44
N ALA A 638 -10.89 14.29 17.13
CA ALA A 638 -10.40 15.66 17.23
C ALA A 638 -10.30 16.06 18.70
N THR A 639 -9.39 16.98 19.02
CA THR A 639 -9.05 17.32 20.41
C THR A 639 -8.93 18.82 20.61
N THR A 640 -9.54 19.36 21.66
CA THR A 640 -9.09 20.62 22.26
C THR A 640 -8.01 20.31 23.30
N ASN A 641 -7.58 21.30 24.11
CA ASN A 641 -6.63 21.02 25.18
C ASN A 641 -7.19 20.07 26.24
N GLY A 642 -8.51 19.98 26.44
CA GLY A 642 -9.08 19.12 27.47
C GLY A 642 -10.40 18.43 27.15
N ALA A 643 -10.81 18.41 25.88
CA ALA A 643 -11.96 17.65 25.43
C ALA A 643 -11.68 16.93 24.12
N PHE A 644 -12.50 15.93 23.84
CA PHE A 644 -12.45 15.12 22.63
C PHE A 644 -13.79 15.15 21.92
N ALA A 645 -13.73 15.09 20.60
CA ALA A 645 -14.87 14.88 19.72
C ALA A 645 -14.55 13.71 18.78
N ALA A 646 -15.50 12.79 18.64
CA ALA A 646 -15.39 11.64 17.76
C ALA A 646 -16.43 11.74 16.65
N LEU A 647 -15.98 11.63 15.39
CA LEU A 647 -16.83 11.50 14.23
C LEU A 647 -17.19 10.03 14.04
N CYS A 648 -18.48 9.75 13.90
CA CYS A 648 -18.99 8.42 13.61
C CYS A 648 -19.22 8.24 12.09
N ALA A 649 -19.13 7.00 11.61
CA ALA A 649 -19.30 6.66 10.18
C ALA A 649 -20.68 7.01 9.60
N ASP A 650 -21.68 7.22 10.47
CA ASP A 650 -23.02 7.69 10.12
C ASP A 650 -23.13 9.23 10.01
N GLY A 651 -22.01 9.94 10.21
CA GLY A 651 -21.94 11.40 10.17
C GLY A 651 -22.42 12.09 11.45
N THR A 652 -22.65 11.34 12.54
CA THR A 652 -22.92 11.92 13.86
C THR A 652 -21.62 12.21 14.64
N VAL A 653 -21.71 13.07 15.66
CA VAL A 653 -20.57 13.42 16.52
C VAL A 653 -20.90 13.18 17.98
N VAL A 654 -19.98 12.56 18.70
CA VAL A 654 -20.05 12.40 20.16
C VAL A 654 -18.86 13.09 20.83
N THR A 655 -19.06 13.65 22.02
CA THR A 655 -18.04 14.44 22.72
C THR A 655 -17.88 14.00 24.17
N TRP A 656 -16.69 14.19 24.75
CA TRP A 656 -16.43 13.98 26.18
C TRP A 656 -15.23 14.80 26.66
N GLY A 657 -14.99 14.80 27.98
CA GLY A 657 -13.95 15.60 28.63
C GLY A 657 -14.49 16.91 29.19
N ASN A 658 -13.66 17.94 29.22
CA ASN A 658 -13.98 19.22 29.83
C ASN A 658 -15.20 19.88 29.15
N PRO A 659 -16.31 20.13 29.86
CA PRO A 659 -17.53 20.65 29.26
C PRO A 659 -17.37 22.05 28.67
N VAL A 660 -16.52 22.90 29.27
CA VAL A 660 -16.30 24.28 28.82
C VAL A 660 -15.56 24.32 27.48
N TRP A 661 -14.60 23.39 27.30
CA TRP A 661 -13.80 23.28 26.09
C TRP A 661 -14.37 22.32 25.04
N GLY A 662 -15.68 22.09 25.09
CA GLY A 662 -16.41 21.35 24.05
C GLY A 662 -16.69 19.88 24.34
N GLY A 663 -16.42 19.41 25.56
CA GLY A 663 -16.87 18.10 26.03
C GLY A 663 -18.40 17.98 26.11
N ASP A 664 -19.10 19.10 26.29
CA ASP A 664 -20.55 19.21 26.17
C ASP A 664 -20.95 19.83 24.83
N SER A 665 -21.62 19.05 23.98
CA SER A 665 -22.15 19.45 22.67
C SER A 665 -23.68 19.51 22.64
N SER A 666 -24.35 19.38 23.79
CA SER A 666 -25.83 19.26 23.90
C SER A 666 -26.58 20.39 23.20
N ARG A 667 -26.05 21.61 23.23
CA ARG A 667 -26.63 22.81 22.59
C ARG A 667 -26.70 22.73 21.06
N VAL A 668 -25.85 21.92 20.44
CA VAL A 668 -25.75 21.78 18.98
C VAL A 668 -25.97 20.33 18.51
N ALA A 669 -26.40 19.43 19.40
CA ALA A 669 -26.53 18.00 19.12
C ALA A 669 -27.41 17.70 17.88
N ASN A 670 -28.49 18.47 17.67
CA ASN A 670 -29.36 18.32 16.51
C ASN A 670 -28.75 18.81 15.18
N GLN A 671 -27.63 19.54 15.24
CA GLN A 671 -26.90 20.03 14.07
C GLN A 671 -25.69 19.16 13.71
N LEU A 672 -25.22 18.33 14.65
CA LEU A 672 -24.08 17.43 14.50
C LEU A 672 -24.48 16.13 13.77
N VAL A 673 -25.02 16.31 12.57
CA VAL A 673 -25.45 15.26 11.64
C VAL A 673 -24.89 15.56 10.25
N ASN A 674 -24.66 14.51 9.46
CA ASN A 674 -24.02 14.58 8.14
C ASN A 674 -22.62 15.23 8.18
N VAL A 675 -21.93 15.14 9.31
CA VAL A 675 -20.57 15.66 9.48
C VAL A 675 -19.59 14.79 8.69
N VAL A 676 -18.65 15.44 8.01
CA VAL A 676 -17.59 14.76 7.24
C VAL A 676 -16.20 15.02 7.81
N ALA A 677 -16.02 16.08 8.60
CA ALA A 677 -14.74 16.41 9.22
C ALA A 677 -14.93 17.26 10.49
N ILE A 678 -14.13 16.97 11.52
CA ILE A 678 -14.06 17.77 12.75
C ILE A 678 -12.67 18.38 12.90
N TYR A 679 -12.64 19.69 13.12
CA TYR A 679 -11.46 20.50 13.39
C TYR A 679 -11.54 21.07 14.80
N SER A 680 -10.42 21.55 15.31
CA SER A 680 -10.30 22.04 16.68
C SER A 680 -9.38 23.25 16.76
N ASN A 681 -9.56 24.05 17.81
CA ASN A 681 -8.55 24.92 18.34
C ASN A 681 -8.26 24.51 19.80
N ALA A 682 -7.52 25.31 20.57
CA ALA A 682 -7.21 24.94 21.95
C ALA A 682 -8.45 24.79 22.87
N GLU A 683 -9.60 25.41 22.56
CA GLU A 683 -10.73 25.57 23.49
C GLU A 683 -12.13 25.32 22.85
N ALA A 684 -12.20 25.08 21.53
CA ALA A 684 -13.43 24.92 20.77
C ALA A 684 -13.25 24.00 19.54
N PHE A 685 -14.38 23.56 18.99
CA PHE A 685 -14.44 22.68 17.82
C PHE A 685 -15.23 23.29 16.67
N VAL A 686 -14.95 22.79 15.46
CA VAL A 686 -15.69 23.09 14.23
C VAL A 686 -16.01 21.77 13.52
N ALA A 687 -17.28 21.53 13.22
CA ALA A 687 -17.72 20.43 12.35
C ALA A 687 -18.12 20.98 10.97
N LEU A 688 -17.59 20.36 9.92
CA LEU A 688 -17.99 20.59 8.54
C LEU A 688 -18.94 19.46 8.12
N ALA A 689 -20.15 19.82 7.70
CA ALA A 689 -21.14 18.89 7.18
C ALA A 689 -21.11 18.80 5.64
N SER A 690 -21.55 17.67 5.10
CA SER A 690 -21.60 17.41 3.65
C SER A 690 -22.53 18.36 2.88
N ASP A 691 -23.49 18.98 3.56
CA ASP A 691 -24.41 19.99 3.02
C ASP A 691 -23.84 21.42 3.01
N GLY A 692 -22.58 21.59 3.46
CA GLY A 692 -21.87 22.86 3.55
C GLY A 692 -22.15 23.66 4.81
N ARG A 693 -22.89 23.12 5.80
CA ARG A 693 -23.01 23.73 7.12
C ARG A 693 -21.70 23.63 7.90
N VAL A 694 -21.45 24.68 8.68
CA VAL A 694 -20.37 24.74 9.66
C VAL A 694 -21.02 24.91 11.04
N VAL A 695 -20.72 23.99 11.94
CA VAL A 695 -21.26 23.97 13.31
C VAL A 695 -20.11 24.12 14.29
N THR A 696 -20.21 25.07 15.21
CA THR A 696 -19.17 25.32 16.22
C THR A 696 -19.71 25.10 17.63
N TRP A 697 -18.85 24.65 18.54
CA TRP A 697 -19.15 24.49 19.96
C TRP A 697 -17.88 24.54 20.81
N GLY A 698 -18.05 24.59 22.13
CA GLY A 698 -16.99 24.87 23.11
C GLY A 698 -17.05 26.31 23.61
N LEU A 699 -15.92 26.87 24.02
CA LEU A 699 -15.90 28.19 24.62
C LEU A 699 -16.25 29.27 23.57
N ALA A 700 -17.36 29.97 23.79
CA ALA A 700 -17.93 30.90 22.79
C ALA A 700 -16.96 32.01 22.37
N GLY A 701 -16.26 32.62 23.34
CA GLY A 701 -15.26 33.67 23.07
C GLY A 701 -14.03 33.17 22.30
N SER A 702 -13.81 31.86 22.30
CA SER A 702 -12.69 31.19 21.62
C SER A 702 -13.07 30.66 20.24
N GLY A 703 -14.23 31.06 19.72
CA GLY A 703 -14.74 30.61 18.43
C GLY A 703 -15.71 29.43 18.50
N GLY A 704 -16.13 29.01 19.69
CA GLY A 704 -17.23 28.06 19.88
C GLY A 704 -18.61 28.61 19.51
N ASN A 705 -18.68 29.88 19.08
CA ASN A 705 -19.84 30.48 18.44
C ASN A 705 -19.40 31.19 17.13
N SER A 706 -19.94 30.75 15.99
CA SER A 706 -19.68 31.29 14.66
C SER A 706 -20.87 32.05 14.05
N ASP A 707 -21.91 32.38 14.82
CA ASP A 707 -23.15 33.00 14.31
C ASP A 707 -22.88 34.29 13.53
N ALA A 708 -21.94 35.11 14.00
CA ALA A 708 -21.59 36.39 13.38
C ALA A 708 -20.99 36.25 11.96
N VAL A 709 -20.43 35.08 11.64
CA VAL A 709 -19.77 34.80 10.35
C VAL A 709 -20.45 33.66 9.58
N ARG A 710 -21.64 33.22 10.02
CA ARG A 710 -22.34 32.05 9.47
C ARG A 710 -22.54 32.14 7.96
N ASP A 711 -22.96 33.30 7.46
CA ASP A 711 -23.25 33.50 6.03
C ASP A 711 -21.96 33.52 5.18
N GLU A 712 -20.81 33.84 5.79
CA GLU A 712 -19.50 33.75 5.14
C GLU A 712 -18.96 32.32 5.10
N LEU A 713 -19.49 31.41 5.92
CA LEU A 713 -19.04 30.02 6.02
C LEU A 713 -19.95 29.05 5.24
N PHE A 714 -21.26 29.27 5.30
CA PHE A 714 -22.24 28.36 4.73
C PHE A 714 -22.04 28.19 3.22
N ARG A 715 -21.70 26.96 2.80
CA ARG A 715 -21.39 26.60 1.39
C ARG A 715 -20.27 27.42 0.74
N GLN A 716 -19.44 28.09 1.53
CA GLN A 716 -18.22 28.75 1.06
C GLN A 716 -16.98 27.92 1.34
N VAL A 717 -17.10 26.88 2.17
CA VAL A 717 -16.02 25.95 2.52
C VAL A 717 -16.49 24.53 2.18
N SER A 718 -15.86 23.90 1.20
CA SER A 718 -16.23 22.56 0.75
C SER A 718 -15.19 21.51 1.14
N TYR A 719 -15.65 20.33 1.57
CA TYR A 719 -14.76 19.20 1.85
C TYR A 719 -14.18 18.57 0.56
N LEU A 720 -15.05 18.36 -0.43
CA LEU A 720 -14.68 17.78 -1.72
C LEU A 720 -14.37 18.88 -2.74
N ALA A 721 -13.40 18.61 -3.61
CA ALA A 721 -13.19 19.41 -4.81
C ALA A 721 -14.31 19.13 -5.83
N PRO A 722 -14.65 20.12 -6.68
CA PRO A 722 -15.60 19.90 -7.77
C PRO A 722 -15.14 18.73 -8.65
N ALA A 723 -16.08 17.90 -9.11
CA ALA A 723 -15.76 16.87 -10.10
C ALA A 723 -15.18 17.55 -11.34
N VAL A 724 -13.90 17.30 -11.62
CA VAL A 724 -13.34 17.65 -12.92
C VAL A 724 -14.08 16.78 -13.92
N SER A 725 -14.85 17.39 -14.83
CA SER A 725 -15.36 16.69 -16.00
C SER A 725 -14.14 16.20 -16.78
N GLN A 726 -13.67 15.00 -16.50
CA GLN A 726 -12.79 14.33 -17.44
C GLN A 726 -13.63 14.15 -18.68
N GLY A 727 -13.31 14.92 -19.73
CA GLY A 727 -13.88 14.71 -21.03
C GLY A 727 -13.62 13.26 -21.38
N MET A 728 -14.66 12.43 -21.34
CA MET A 728 -14.69 11.25 -22.18
C MET A 728 -14.47 11.82 -23.58
N ALA A 729 -13.30 11.54 -24.15
CA ALA A 729 -13.12 11.63 -25.58
C ALA A 729 -14.16 10.67 -26.16
N GLY A 730 -15.33 11.22 -26.50
CA GLY A 730 -16.35 10.52 -27.23
C GLY A 730 -15.70 10.10 -28.54
N ASN A 731 -15.44 8.81 -28.67
CA ASN A 731 -15.36 8.19 -29.99
C ASN A 731 -16.74 8.40 -30.62
N THR A 732 -16.92 9.53 -31.30
CA THR A 732 -17.93 9.67 -32.34
C THR A 732 -17.55 8.70 -33.44
N VAL A 733 -18.13 7.51 -33.38
CA VAL A 733 -18.26 6.64 -34.55
C VAL A 733 -19.08 7.44 -35.55
N ALA A 734 -18.42 7.91 -36.60
CA ALA A 734 -19.10 8.46 -37.76
C ALA A 734 -19.90 7.30 -38.39
N GLU A 735 -21.21 7.32 -38.21
CA GLU A 735 -22.12 6.54 -39.04
C GLU A 735 -22.04 7.08 -40.47
N SER A 736 -21.36 6.33 -41.34
CA SER A 736 -21.51 6.46 -42.78
C SER A 736 -22.88 5.93 -43.17
N GLY A 737 -23.88 6.81 -43.20
CA GLY A 737 -25.14 6.59 -43.89
C GLY A 737 -24.95 6.90 -45.38
N ALA A 738 -25.00 5.86 -46.21
CA ALA A 738 -25.25 5.96 -47.64
C ALA A 738 -26.76 5.81 -47.88
N GLU A 739 -27.24 6.60 -48.86
CA GLU A 739 -28.60 6.76 -49.41
C GLU A 739 -29.55 7.72 -48.70
#